data_AF-A0A496U1K1-F1
#
_entry.id   AF-A0A496U1K1-F1
#
_cell.length_a   1.000
_cell.length_b   1.000
_cell.length_c   1.000
_cell.angle_alpha   90.00
_cell.angle_beta   90.00
_cell.angle_gamma   90.00
#
_symmetry.space_group_name_H-M   'P 1'
#
loop_
_entity.id
_entity.type
_entity.pdbx_description
1 polymer ?
#
loop_
_entity_poly.entity_id
_entity_poly.type
_entity_poly.pdbx_seq_one_letter_code
_entity_poly.pdbx_strand_id
1 'polypeptide(L)'
;MSRWQFIFRATLLFAILFSKIFLMAVETEGRLKQISDTAEIRALWVTRWDYRSPEDVQRIIDNAAKFNFNMVLFQVRGDGTVLYPSVIEPWVDVPGLKGKYPAWDPLQTAISAARKHKLQLHAWINLYVGGSTSKIATNRGKLSYLTSVNCQNGFLENSKTVSRSLEILNTPISLWQSHPEWFCLDEDGKPQPWAESSNYLWLEPASQDVQDHLYKLVMELVQNYNLDGIHFDYFRYPGPFVNGTKSSKRSGDAYRREQINNWLRRIYLVVKSQKPDFIISAAVIGDYYLGNRVYLQDSHRWLTEGIIDIIFPMTYTPSNQLLRHWLRTHKQAFHNRHVCPGLMVYQNSASGKIAAQITEVRKNNFVGYAIFSYQRLFPNQLPTEQALMLKEISQPDFVPVPNISRPNRRLNPVFGEIKIFPACTIQNLCFQTGEMPKVHVPFKVACTLKTTSASNLLSEDYQVFLLWDTSRYFSHPQRIKMQRIFNNKHTQAFTTTEAIVPELKSGAQVMAFRSIAYTKNTLITKIIASDVQFVPILPFSSPSFRQLSGPWGPLIPGANSIALDEEKPAKIWLTSFSCDEIVVLDSSGTPAFFSPLRTVRNSTGKSITVRNPLSVARGVNHTMVVAHYNNAPQLLWLDSRNGRLKYSARLDFYPGDLSVDGRGFIYIIEAESDVWHVLNPRGQELEGSPFRGGEVNQGIAVSSDGRHVYISSRACVEKEDGQAGVHHWIGECYRNHANFYQVADVPAFDTSIGALKIDRENNLYICEPVVGAIRVVNSGHSLLGFIYGDNPPLRAPRDVAVCPNGQLVYVLDTGGLTPVRVQRWKRE
;
A
#
# COMPACT_ATOMS: atom_id res chain seq x y z
N MET A 1 -32.70 -61.65 -6.71
CA MET A 1 -31.57 -61.46 -7.65
C MET A 1 -30.59 -62.60 -7.45
N SER A 2 -30.14 -63.25 -8.52
CA SER A 2 -29.19 -64.37 -8.40
C SER A 2 -27.82 -63.86 -7.95
N ARG A 3 -27.06 -64.71 -7.24
CA ARG A 3 -25.70 -64.39 -6.75
C ARG A 3 -24.79 -63.86 -7.87
N TRP A 4 -25.00 -64.35 -9.09
CA TRP A 4 -24.34 -63.90 -10.32
C TRP A 4 -24.71 -62.46 -10.75
N GLN A 5 -25.96 -62.03 -10.58
CA GLN A 5 -26.36 -60.65 -10.87
C GLN A 5 -25.74 -59.65 -9.88
N PHE A 6 -25.54 -60.06 -8.62
CA PHE A 6 -24.86 -59.22 -7.63
C PHE A 6 -23.37 -59.10 -7.95
N ILE A 7 -22.69 -60.21 -8.24
CA ILE A 7 -21.27 -60.20 -8.64
C ILE A 7 -21.09 -59.34 -9.90
N PHE A 8 -21.89 -59.55 -10.94
CA PHE A 8 -21.79 -58.77 -12.17
C PHE A 8 -22.00 -57.26 -11.96
N ARG A 9 -22.99 -56.87 -11.14
CA ARG A 9 -23.21 -55.44 -10.82
C ARG A 9 -22.09 -54.87 -9.97
N ALA A 10 -21.54 -55.62 -9.02
CA ALA A 10 -20.41 -55.18 -8.21
C ALA A 10 -19.13 -55.01 -9.04
N THR A 11 -18.85 -55.94 -9.96
CA THR A 11 -17.70 -55.84 -10.87
C THR A 11 -17.86 -54.69 -11.86
N LEU A 12 -19.07 -54.46 -12.39
CA LEU A 12 -19.36 -53.33 -13.28
C LEU A 12 -19.24 -51.98 -12.55
N LEU A 13 -19.75 -51.88 -11.31
CA LEU A 13 -19.59 -50.69 -10.47
C LEU A 13 -18.12 -50.44 -10.15
N PHE A 14 -17.34 -51.47 -9.84
CA PHE A 14 -15.92 -51.35 -9.57
C PHE A 14 -15.15 -50.90 -10.82
N ALA A 15 -15.48 -51.46 -12.00
CA ALA A 15 -14.88 -51.05 -13.27
C ALA A 15 -15.19 -49.59 -13.63
N ILE A 16 -16.42 -49.12 -13.39
CA ILE A 16 -16.82 -47.71 -13.61
C ILE A 16 -16.14 -46.78 -12.60
N LEU A 17 -16.02 -47.20 -11.33
CA LEU A 17 -15.34 -46.41 -10.31
C LEU A 17 -13.85 -46.30 -10.62
N PHE A 18 -13.22 -47.42 -11.00
CA PHE A 18 -11.82 -47.48 -11.38
C PHE A 18 -11.53 -46.67 -12.65
N SER A 19 -12.41 -46.73 -13.67
CA SER A 19 -12.26 -45.91 -14.87
C SER A 19 -12.42 -44.42 -14.58
N LYS A 20 -13.29 -44.03 -13.64
CA LYS A 20 -13.44 -42.63 -13.19
C LYS A 20 -12.23 -42.15 -12.39
N ILE A 21 -11.69 -42.98 -11.51
CA ILE A 21 -10.47 -42.67 -10.74
C ILE A 21 -9.27 -42.56 -11.70
N PHE A 22 -9.16 -43.46 -12.67
CA PHE A 22 -8.13 -43.43 -13.69
C PHE A 22 -8.26 -42.21 -14.61
N LEU A 23 -9.48 -41.86 -15.06
CA LEU A 23 -9.70 -40.62 -15.82
C LEU A 23 -9.35 -39.37 -15.00
N MET A 24 -9.76 -39.33 -13.72
CA MET A 24 -9.40 -38.23 -12.83
C MET A 24 -7.90 -38.14 -12.61
N ALA A 25 -7.19 -39.27 -12.46
CA ALA A 25 -5.74 -39.33 -12.33
C ALA A 25 -5.06 -38.84 -13.61
N VAL A 26 -5.51 -39.28 -14.78
CA VAL A 26 -4.98 -38.81 -16.08
C VAL A 26 -5.29 -37.32 -16.33
N GLU A 27 -6.45 -36.81 -15.90
CA GLU A 27 -6.78 -35.39 -15.95
C GLU A 27 -5.99 -34.54 -14.94
N THR A 28 -5.70 -35.07 -13.74
CA THR A 28 -4.85 -34.39 -12.76
C THR A 28 -3.39 -34.41 -13.17
N GLU A 29 -2.89 -35.53 -13.70
CA GLU A 29 -1.54 -35.66 -14.24
C GLU A 29 -1.38 -34.80 -15.51
N GLY A 30 -2.42 -34.73 -16.35
CA GLY A 30 -2.52 -33.80 -17.47
C GLY A 30 -2.56 -32.32 -17.05
N ARG A 31 -3.27 -31.98 -15.97
CA ARG A 31 -3.24 -30.62 -15.37
C ARG A 31 -1.88 -30.30 -14.73
N LEU A 32 -1.25 -31.25 -14.06
CA LEU A 32 0.06 -31.09 -13.44
C LEU A 32 1.17 -30.95 -14.50
N LYS A 33 1.09 -31.68 -15.61
CA LYS A 33 1.93 -31.47 -16.80
C LYS A 33 1.66 -30.14 -17.50
N GLN A 34 0.40 -29.73 -17.62
CA GLN A 34 0.06 -28.44 -18.24
C GLN A 34 0.51 -27.23 -17.39
N ILE A 35 0.65 -27.41 -16.07
CA ILE A 35 1.26 -26.42 -15.16
C ILE A 35 2.80 -26.44 -15.27
N SER A 36 3.43 -27.55 -15.70
CA SER A 36 4.89 -27.60 -15.91
C SER A 36 5.37 -26.99 -17.23
N ASP A 37 4.47 -26.65 -18.16
CA ASP A 37 4.80 -26.16 -19.50
C ASP A 37 4.80 -24.62 -19.62
N THR A 38 4.61 -23.87 -18.52
CA THR A 38 4.65 -22.40 -18.55
C THR A 38 6.01 -21.86 -18.11
N ALA A 39 6.72 -21.16 -19.01
CA ALA A 39 7.99 -20.48 -18.73
C ALA A 39 7.88 -19.48 -17.57
N GLU A 40 8.85 -19.50 -16.64
CA GLU A 40 8.98 -18.50 -15.58
C GLU A 40 9.25 -17.11 -16.18
N ILE A 41 8.45 -16.10 -15.81
CA ILE A 41 8.71 -14.71 -16.18
C ILE A 41 9.90 -14.20 -15.37
N ARG A 42 10.91 -13.69 -16.06
CA ARG A 42 12.11 -13.07 -15.48
C ARG A 42 12.25 -11.70 -16.09
N ALA A 43 11.59 -10.73 -15.46
CA ALA A 43 11.52 -9.37 -15.96
C ALA A 43 12.61 -8.47 -15.35
N LEU A 44 13.08 -7.48 -16.12
CA LEU A 44 14.07 -6.50 -15.68
C LEU A 44 13.56 -5.08 -15.95
N TRP A 45 13.48 -4.25 -14.90
CA TRP A 45 13.23 -2.81 -15.07
C TRP A 45 14.51 -2.08 -15.48
N VAL A 46 14.43 -1.39 -16.61
CA VAL A 46 15.47 -0.51 -17.15
C VAL A 46 14.96 0.93 -17.08
N THR A 47 15.64 1.77 -16.31
CA THR A 47 15.25 3.17 -16.15
C THR A 47 15.75 3.99 -17.32
N ARG A 48 15.08 5.12 -17.58
CA ARG A 48 15.45 6.04 -18.68
C ARG A 48 16.81 6.73 -18.50
N TRP A 49 17.46 6.50 -17.37
CA TRP A 49 18.78 7.05 -17.04
C TRP A 49 19.91 6.06 -17.33
N ASP A 50 19.57 4.80 -17.62
CA ASP A 50 20.53 3.73 -17.84
C ASP A 50 21.15 3.77 -19.25
N TYR A 51 20.52 4.51 -20.18
CA TYR A 51 20.93 4.59 -21.58
C TYR A 51 20.99 6.03 -22.10
N ARG A 52 22.01 6.31 -22.93
CA ARG A 52 22.21 7.62 -23.58
C ARG A 52 22.61 7.50 -25.06
N SER A 53 23.05 6.31 -25.49
CA SER A 53 23.40 6.02 -26.88
C SER A 53 22.81 4.69 -27.37
N PRO A 54 22.81 4.42 -28.69
CA PRO A 54 22.43 3.11 -29.23
C PRO A 54 23.25 1.95 -28.64
N GLU A 55 24.54 2.17 -28.36
CA GLU A 55 25.44 1.17 -27.79
C GLU A 55 25.06 0.82 -26.35
N ASP A 56 24.63 1.80 -25.55
CA ASP A 56 24.10 1.54 -24.21
C ASP A 56 22.86 0.64 -24.28
N VAL A 57 21.93 0.96 -25.18
CA VAL A 57 20.71 0.18 -25.38
C VAL A 57 21.05 -1.25 -25.81
N GLN A 58 21.96 -1.43 -26.77
CA GLN A 58 22.39 -2.76 -27.20
C GLN A 58 23.02 -3.53 -26.02
N ARG A 59 23.91 -2.91 -25.24
CA ARG A 59 24.58 -3.57 -24.10
C ARG A 59 23.59 -3.96 -22.99
N ILE A 60 22.59 -3.12 -22.73
CA ILE A 60 21.52 -3.43 -21.76
C ILE A 60 20.76 -4.69 -22.18
N ILE A 61 20.35 -4.76 -23.45
CA ILE A 61 19.58 -5.89 -23.98
C ILE A 61 20.44 -7.16 -24.03
N ASP A 62 21.71 -7.05 -24.43
CA ASP A 62 22.67 -8.16 -24.43
C ASP A 62 22.87 -8.70 -23.01
N ASN A 63 23.00 -7.82 -22.02
CA ASN A 63 23.11 -8.19 -20.62
C ASN A 63 21.83 -8.87 -20.13
N ALA A 64 20.65 -8.34 -20.44
CA ALA A 64 19.38 -8.97 -20.07
C ALA A 64 19.30 -10.42 -20.60
N ALA A 65 19.61 -10.62 -21.89
CA ALA A 65 19.63 -11.93 -22.51
C ALA A 65 20.69 -12.87 -21.89
N LYS A 66 21.94 -12.39 -21.74
CA LYS A 66 23.08 -13.16 -21.20
C LYS A 66 22.87 -13.61 -19.75
N PHE A 67 22.01 -12.91 -19.01
CA PHE A 67 21.66 -13.18 -17.62
C PHE A 67 20.24 -13.79 -17.48
N ASN A 68 19.75 -14.42 -18.54
CA ASN A 68 18.53 -15.24 -18.57
C ASN A 68 17.22 -14.50 -18.30
N PHE A 69 17.19 -13.16 -18.34
CA PHE A 69 15.92 -12.43 -18.39
C PHE A 69 15.20 -12.70 -19.70
N ASN A 70 13.87 -12.68 -19.69
CA ASN A 70 13.04 -12.90 -20.88
C ASN A 70 12.07 -11.74 -21.18
N MET A 71 11.98 -10.76 -20.28
CA MET A 71 11.16 -9.57 -20.43
C MET A 71 11.93 -8.34 -19.95
N VAL A 72 11.89 -7.26 -20.73
CA VAL A 72 12.49 -5.98 -20.37
C VAL A 72 11.40 -4.91 -20.30
N LEU A 73 11.26 -4.31 -19.12
CA LEU A 73 10.36 -3.19 -18.86
C LEU A 73 11.16 -1.90 -19.06
N PHE A 74 11.09 -1.33 -20.26
CA PHE A 74 12.01 -0.30 -20.75
C PHE A 74 11.39 1.10 -20.64
N GLN A 75 11.87 1.93 -19.71
CA GLN A 75 11.24 3.22 -19.41
C GLN A 75 11.41 4.20 -20.57
N VAL A 76 10.30 4.68 -21.13
CA VAL A 76 10.30 5.69 -22.21
C VAL A 76 9.60 6.99 -21.84
N ARG A 77 8.84 7.03 -20.74
CA ARG A 77 8.24 8.25 -20.18
C ARG A 77 8.42 8.32 -18.68
N GLY A 78 8.80 9.50 -18.16
CA GLY A 78 9.06 9.67 -16.72
C GLY A 78 8.33 10.84 -16.03
N ASP A 79 8.43 12.06 -16.56
CA ASP A 79 7.93 13.28 -15.90
C ASP A 79 7.23 14.26 -16.87
N GLY A 80 6.29 13.75 -17.67
CA GLY A 80 5.71 14.52 -18.79
C GLY A 80 6.71 14.77 -19.93
N THR A 81 7.74 13.92 -20.00
CA THR A 81 8.75 13.93 -21.07
C THR A 81 9.08 12.50 -21.51
N VAL A 82 9.45 12.36 -22.79
CA VAL A 82 9.64 11.08 -23.46
C VAL A 82 11.07 10.86 -23.97
N LEU A 83 11.42 9.61 -24.26
CA LEU A 83 12.64 9.17 -24.96
C LEU A 83 12.30 8.34 -26.21
N TYR A 84 11.41 8.87 -27.03
CA TYR A 84 11.08 8.37 -28.37
C TYR A 84 10.47 9.52 -29.20
N PRO A 85 10.50 9.47 -30.54
CA PRO A 85 9.81 10.43 -31.38
C PRO A 85 8.30 10.49 -31.08
N SER A 86 7.87 11.57 -30.43
CA SER A 86 6.47 11.85 -30.11
C SER A 86 6.05 13.21 -30.66
N VAL A 87 4.80 13.32 -31.11
CA VAL A 87 4.18 14.61 -31.44
C VAL A 87 3.33 15.15 -30.29
N ILE A 88 3.21 14.40 -29.19
CA ILE A 88 2.32 14.68 -28.07
C ILE A 88 3.09 15.27 -26.89
N GLU A 89 4.20 14.65 -26.50
CA GLU A 89 5.02 15.10 -25.37
C GLU A 89 6.46 15.38 -25.77
N PRO A 90 7.12 16.32 -25.08
CA PRO A 90 8.47 16.70 -25.42
C PRO A 90 9.52 15.69 -24.95
N TRP A 91 10.68 15.73 -25.62
CA TRP A 91 11.84 14.97 -25.20
C TRP A 91 12.36 15.40 -23.82
N VAL A 92 12.88 14.45 -23.05
CA VAL A 92 13.58 14.75 -21.80
C VAL A 92 14.92 15.44 -22.09
N ASP A 93 15.26 16.43 -21.26
CA ASP A 93 16.57 17.09 -21.29
C ASP A 93 17.65 16.20 -20.64
N VAL A 94 18.28 15.33 -21.44
CA VAL A 94 19.42 14.51 -20.99
C VAL A 94 20.72 15.30 -21.16
N PRO A 95 21.65 15.27 -20.18
CA PRO A 95 23.01 15.78 -20.39
C PRO A 95 23.66 15.11 -21.61
N GLY A 96 23.90 15.89 -22.67
CA GLY A 96 24.39 15.43 -23.97
C GLY A 96 23.39 15.61 -25.13
N LEU A 97 22.08 15.63 -24.84
CA LEU A 97 21.03 15.81 -25.85
C LEU A 97 20.38 17.21 -25.82
N LYS A 98 20.49 18.00 -24.74
CA LYS A 98 20.10 19.43 -24.65
C LYS A 98 18.78 19.81 -25.37
N GLY A 99 17.74 18.98 -25.24
CA GLY A 99 16.44 19.20 -25.92
C GLY A 99 16.46 19.10 -27.45
N LYS A 100 17.55 18.61 -28.05
CA LYS A 100 17.62 18.24 -29.47
C LYS A 100 17.16 16.79 -29.64
N TYR A 101 16.42 16.55 -30.70
CA TYR A 101 16.11 15.19 -31.16
C TYR A 101 17.42 14.42 -31.32
N PRO A 102 17.60 13.28 -30.63
CA PRO A 102 18.68 12.38 -30.99
C PRO A 102 18.53 11.98 -32.47
N ALA A 103 19.64 11.80 -33.18
CA ALA A 103 19.63 11.31 -34.57
C ALA A 103 19.15 9.84 -34.69
N TRP A 104 18.66 9.26 -33.60
CA TRP A 104 18.26 7.87 -33.45
C TRP A 104 17.04 7.77 -32.52
N ASP A 105 16.24 6.73 -32.70
CA ASP A 105 15.08 6.43 -31.86
C ASP A 105 15.45 5.38 -30.79
N PRO A 106 15.48 5.75 -29.49
CA PRO A 106 15.85 4.82 -28.43
C PRO A 106 14.92 3.63 -28.29
N LEU A 107 13.62 3.83 -28.43
CA LEU A 107 12.65 2.76 -28.30
C LEU A 107 12.75 1.79 -29.49
N GLN A 108 12.85 2.31 -30.72
CA GLN A 108 13.01 1.45 -31.90
C GLN A 108 14.33 0.66 -31.86
N THR A 109 15.39 1.25 -31.31
CA THR A 109 16.68 0.57 -31.10
C THR A 109 16.54 -0.58 -30.10
N ALA A 110 15.86 -0.33 -28.97
CA ALA A 110 15.60 -1.36 -27.96
C ALA A 110 14.74 -2.51 -28.52
N ILE A 111 13.70 -2.21 -29.30
CA ILE A 111 12.86 -3.22 -29.98
C ILE A 111 13.71 -4.08 -30.92
N SER A 112 14.53 -3.45 -31.74
CA SER A 112 15.36 -4.13 -32.74
C SER A 112 16.40 -5.04 -32.07
N ALA A 113 17.01 -4.58 -30.98
CA ALA A 113 17.93 -5.39 -30.18
C ALA A 113 17.21 -6.55 -29.48
N ALA A 114 16.08 -6.30 -28.83
CA ALA A 114 15.33 -7.31 -28.08
C ALA A 114 14.90 -8.49 -28.97
N ARG A 115 14.44 -8.21 -30.20
CA ARG A 115 14.07 -9.24 -31.18
C ARG A 115 15.21 -10.19 -31.55
N LYS A 116 16.46 -9.69 -31.64
CA LYS A 116 17.63 -10.55 -31.92
C LYS A 116 17.81 -11.62 -30.84
N HIS A 117 17.42 -11.30 -29.61
CA HIS A 117 17.51 -12.19 -28.44
C HIS A 117 16.17 -12.82 -28.05
N LYS A 118 15.11 -12.62 -28.85
CA LYS A 118 13.73 -13.04 -28.55
C LYS A 118 13.21 -12.53 -27.19
N LEU A 119 13.75 -11.43 -26.68
CA LEU A 119 13.27 -10.80 -25.45
C LEU A 119 11.95 -10.08 -25.71
N GLN A 120 10.99 -10.20 -24.78
CA GLN A 120 9.84 -9.31 -24.79
C GLN A 120 10.25 -7.92 -24.37
N LEU A 121 9.83 -6.90 -25.11
CA LEU A 121 10.05 -5.50 -24.77
C LEU A 121 8.72 -4.80 -24.49
N HIS A 122 8.57 -4.30 -23.28
CA HIS A 122 7.39 -3.55 -22.86
C HIS A 122 7.79 -2.09 -22.66
N ALA A 123 7.07 -1.17 -23.29
CA ALA A 123 7.28 0.26 -23.06
C ALA A 123 6.78 0.63 -21.66
N TRP A 124 7.70 1.02 -20.78
CA TRP A 124 7.37 1.45 -19.42
C TRP A 124 7.12 2.96 -19.40
N ILE A 125 5.93 3.36 -18.96
CA ILE A 125 5.55 4.76 -18.76
C ILE A 125 5.16 5.01 -17.30
N ASN A 126 5.71 6.06 -16.70
CA ASN A 126 5.12 6.66 -15.51
C ASN A 126 3.86 7.39 -15.98
N LEU A 127 2.66 7.05 -15.51
CA LEU A 127 1.42 7.53 -16.12
C LEU A 127 0.98 8.91 -15.60
N TYR A 128 0.73 9.05 -14.30
CA TYR A 128 0.21 10.32 -13.73
C TYR A 128 1.29 11.31 -13.31
N VAL A 129 2.55 11.05 -13.63
CA VAL A 129 3.66 11.99 -13.39
C VAL A 129 3.82 12.91 -14.60
N GLY A 130 3.54 14.21 -14.43
CA GLY A 130 3.54 15.23 -15.48
C GLY A 130 4.66 16.28 -15.39
N GLY A 131 5.53 16.20 -14.38
CA GLY A 131 6.65 17.14 -14.24
C GLY A 131 7.54 16.86 -13.03
N SER A 132 8.55 17.72 -12.82
CA SER A 132 9.48 17.66 -11.69
C SER A 132 9.76 19.04 -11.10
N THR A 133 9.90 19.13 -9.78
CA THR A 133 10.14 20.40 -9.05
C THR A 133 11.50 21.02 -9.37
N SER A 134 12.50 20.19 -9.69
CA SER A 134 13.82 20.64 -10.14
C SER A 134 13.81 21.46 -11.44
N LYS A 135 12.77 21.27 -12.29
CA LYS A 135 12.60 22.00 -13.57
C LYS A 135 11.79 23.30 -13.42
N ILE A 136 11.08 23.50 -12.31
CA ILE A 136 10.36 24.76 -12.05
C ILE A 136 11.34 25.88 -11.68
N ALA A 137 12.38 25.57 -10.89
CA ALA A 137 13.34 26.55 -10.41
C ALA A 137 14.22 27.14 -11.52
N THR A 138 14.60 26.34 -12.52
CA THR A 138 15.44 26.77 -13.66
C THR A 138 14.68 27.63 -14.68
N ASN A 139 13.34 27.56 -14.72
CA ASN A 139 12.53 28.27 -15.72
C ASN A 139 11.94 29.61 -15.22
N ARG A 140 11.93 29.92 -13.91
CA ARG A 140 11.50 31.25 -13.42
C ARG A 140 12.36 32.39 -13.96
N GLY A 141 13.67 32.18 -14.14
CA GLY A 141 14.58 33.17 -14.73
C GLY A 141 14.39 33.40 -16.24
N LYS A 142 13.73 32.47 -16.95
CA LYS A 142 13.39 32.61 -18.38
C LYS A 142 12.07 33.37 -18.59
N LEU A 143 11.10 33.21 -17.69
CA LEU A 143 9.79 33.87 -17.79
C LEU A 143 9.86 35.38 -17.50
N SER A 144 10.71 35.81 -16.55
CA SER A 144 10.98 37.23 -16.28
C SER A 144 11.62 37.95 -17.47
N TYR A 145 12.37 37.23 -18.30
CA TYR A 145 12.96 37.77 -19.53
C TYR A 145 11.88 38.04 -20.59
N LEU A 146 10.96 37.10 -20.82
CA LEU A 146 9.87 37.27 -21.81
C LEU A 146 8.89 38.39 -21.45
N THR A 147 8.51 38.55 -20.18
CA THR A 147 7.65 39.67 -19.74
C THR A 147 8.37 41.01 -19.80
N SER A 148 9.69 41.06 -19.59
CA SER A 148 10.48 42.30 -19.75
C SER A 148 10.64 42.72 -21.22
N VAL A 149 10.69 41.78 -22.16
CA VAL A 149 10.89 42.06 -23.60
C VAL A 149 9.58 42.53 -24.27
N ASN A 150 8.42 42.04 -23.84
CA ASN A 150 7.11 42.50 -24.36
C ASN A 150 6.67 43.87 -23.81
N CYS A 151 7.21 44.31 -22.67
CA CYS A 151 6.80 45.57 -22.04
C CYS A 151 7.66 46.78 -22.39
N GLN A 152 8.80 46.62 -23.10
CA GLN A 152 9.71 47.77 -23.29
C GLN A 152 10.11 48.18 -24.70
N ASN A 153 9.99 47.40 -25.78
CA ASN A 153 10.32 47.94 -27.11
C ASN A 153 9.53 47.24 -28.23
N GLY A 154 8.68 48.01 -28.90
CA GLY A 154 8.36 47.73 -30.30
C GLY A 154 9.65 47.80 -31.10
N PHE A 155 9.84 46.85 -32.02
CA PHE A 155 11.02 46.61 -32.86
C PHE A 155 12.14 45.74 -32.23
N LEU A 156 12.18 44.47 -32.65
CA LEU A 156 13.27 43.52 -32.41
C LEU A 156 14.31 43.65 -33.55
N GLU A 157 15.33 44.49 -33.39
CA GLU A 157 16.34 44.73 -34.45
C GLU A 157 17.69 44.01 -34.27
N ASN A 158 17.87 43.15 -33.24
CA ASN A 158 19.18 42.52 -33.00
C ASN A 158 19.17 40.98 -33.12
N SER A 159 20.01 40.42 -34.01
CA SER A 159 20.01 38.99 -34.39
C SER A 159 20.30 38.03 -33.23
N LYS A 160 21.07 38.46 -32.22
CA LYS A 160 21.32 37.69 -30.99
C LYS A 160 20.09 37.62 -30.09
N THR A 161 19.29 38.68 -30.02
CA THR A 161 18.03 38.72 -29.25
C THR A 161 16.97 37.87 -29.95
N VAL A 162 16.88 37.93 -31.28
CA VAL A 162 16.00 37.06 -32.09
C VAL A 162 16.40 35.58 -31.95
N SER A 163 17.70 35.27 -31.99
CA SER A 163 18.20 33.89 -31.81
C SER A 163 17.92 33.34 -30.41
N ARG A 164 18.07 34.17 -29.37
CA ARG A 164 17.77 33.79 -27.98
C ARG A 164 16.27 33.66 -27.72
N SER A 165 15.45 34.52 -28.35
CA SER A 165 13.99 34.42 -28.33
C SER A 165 13.49 33.17 -29.08
N LEU A 166 14.11 32.82 -30.21
CA LEU A 166 13.85 31.57 -30.94
C LEU A 166 14.29 30.33 -30.15
N GLU A 167 15.40 30.37 -29.42
CA GLU A 167 15.81 29.30 -28.48
C GLU A 167 14.80 29.11 -27.34
N ILE A 168 14.22 30.20 -26.84
CA ILE A 168 13.19 30.16 -25.79
C ILE A 168 11.85 29.66 -26.35
N LEU A 169 11.46 30.07 -27.56
CA LEU A 169 10.25 29.60 -28.27
C LEU A 169 10.36 28.12 -28.68
N ASN A 170 11.57 27.64 -28.98
CA ASN A 170 11.84 26.23 -29.32
C ASN A 170 12.14 25.36 -28.08
N THR A 171 12.09 25.93 -26.86
CA THR A 171 12.20 25.11 -25.64
C THR A 171 10.86 24.39 -25.43
N PRO A 172 10.84 23.05 -25.34
CA PRO A 172 9.59 22.34 -25.16
C PRO A 172 8.87 22.79 -23.87
N ILE A 173 7.63 23.24 -24.02
CA ILE A 173 6.81 23.71 -22.91
C ILE A 173 6.39 22.48 -22.10
N SER A 174 6.76 22.43 -20.83
CA SER A 174 6.34 21.35 -19.94
C SER A 174 4.82 21.31 -19.77
N LEU A 175 4.24 20.15 -19.45
CA LEU A 175 2.81 20.03 -19.13
C LEU A 175 2.39 21.00 -18.03
N TRP A 176 3.25 21.23 -17.03
CA TRP A 176 3.00 22.20 -15.97
C TRP A 176 2.81 23.64 -16.47
N GLN A 177 3.56 24.03 -17.49
CA GLN A 177 3.50 25.39 -18.03
C GLN A 177 2.35 25.59 -19.01
N SER A 178 2.01 24.55 -19.78
CA SER A 178 0.93 24.58 -20.76
C SER A 178 -0.45 24.33 -20.14
N HIS A 179 -0.50 23.45 -19.14
CA HIS A 179 -1.72 22.97 -18.50
C HIS A 179 -1.60 22.88 -16.98
N PRO A 180 -1.33 24.00 -16.27
CA PRO A 180 -1.26 23.98 -14.80
C PRO A 180 -2.56 23.48 -14.14
N GLU A 181 -3.71 23.63 -14.79
CA GLU A 181 -5.02 23.15 -14.36
C GLU A 181 -5.15 21.62 -14.37
N TRP A 182 -4.27 20.90 -15.07
CA TRP A 182 -4.27 19.44 -15.10
C TRP A 182 -3.70 18.79 -13.85
N PHE A 183 -3.05 19.55 -12.98
CA PHE A 183 -2.30 19.00 -11.85
C PHE A 183 -3.13 18.96 -10.58
N CYS A 184 -2.85 17.97 -9.72
CA CYS A 184 -3.52 17.83 -8.44
C CYS A 184 -3.25 19.03 -7.51
N LEU A 185 -4.19 19.26 -6.58
CA LEU A 185 -4.13 20.26 -5.52
C LEU A 185 -3.90 19.59 -4.15
N ASP A 186 -3.37 20.30 -3.16
CA ASP A 186 -3.31 19.74 -1.80
C ASP A 186 -4.67 19.80 -1.08
N GLU A 187 -4.69 19.41 0.21
CA GLU A 187 -5.86 19.47 1.07
C GLU A 187 -6.50 20.85 1.15
N ASP A 188 -5.67 21.88 1.13
CA ASP A 188 -6.03 23.29 1.25
C ASP A 188 -6.37 23.92 -0.12
N GLY A 189 -6.29 23.14 -1.21
CA GLY A 189 -6.61 23.57 -2.57
C GLY A 189 -5.47 24.31 -3.27
N LYS A 190 -4.25 24.23 -2.73
CA LYS A 190 -3.05 24.86 -3.30
C LYS A 190 -2.44 23.96 -4.38
N PRO A 191 -2.08 24.52 -5.54
CA PRO A 191 -1.41 23.77 -6.60
C PRO A 191 0.02 23.39 -6.21
N GLN A 192 0.56 22.38 -6.88
CA GLN A 192 1.97 21.99 -6.78
C GLN A 192 2.91 23.16 -7.22
N PRO A 193 4.21 23.16 -6.86
CA PRO A 193 4.88 22.23 -5.96
C PRO A 193 4.54 22.52 -4.49
N TRP A 194 4.31 21.45 -3.74
CA TRP A 194 4.15 21.55 -2.28
C TRP A 194 5.51 21.55 -1.60
N ALA A 195 5.58 22.18 -0.43
CA ALA A 195 6.85 22.56 0.18
C ALA A 195 7.80 21.38 0.45
N GLU A 196 7.31 20.15 0.67
CA GLU A 196 8.13 19.12 1.34
C GLU A 196 7.92 17.63 0.97
N SER A 197 7.36 17.23 -0.19
CA SER A 197 7.21 15.77 -0.40
C SER A 197 7.12 15.17 -1.79
N SER A 198 7.25 15.93 -2.87
CA SER A 198 7.41 15.28 -4.18
C SER A 198 8.42 16.01 -5.05
N ASN A 199 9.44 15.26 -5.50
CA ASN A 199 10.23 15.68 -6.66
C ASN A 199 9.37 15.73 -7.93
N TYR A 200 8.20 15.11 -7.92
CA TYR A 200 7.29 14.98 -9.06
C TYR A 200 6.08 15.90 -8.97
N LEU A 201 5.62 16.37 -10.12
CA LEU A 201 4.35 17.04 -10.31
C LEU A 201 3.33 16.03 -10.85
N TRP A 202 2.20 15.90 -10.17
CA TRP A 202 1.19 14.88 -10.46
C TRP A 202 -0.01 15.44 -11.22
N LEU A 203 -0.33 14.81 -12.34
CA LEU A 203 -1.54 15.03 -13.12
C LEU A 203 -2.73 14.44 -12.38
N GLU A 204 -3.90 15.05 -12.55
CA GLU A 204 -5.14 14.64 -11.89
C GLU A 204 -5.82 13.47 -12.61
N PRO A 205 -5.87 12.26 -12.01
CA PRO A 205 -6.46 11.09 -12.64
C PRO A 205 -7.95 11.20 -12.99
N ALA A 206 -8.71 12.02 -12.25
CA ALA A 206 -10.13 12.26 -12.53
C ALA A 206 -10.38 13.37 -13.56
N SER A 207 -9.34 14.03 -14.08
CA SER A 207 -9.49 15.04 -15.13
C SER A 207 -9.68 14.37 -16.49
N GLN A 208 -10.74 14.74 -17.19
CA GLN A 208 -11.04 14.19 -18.52
C GLN A 208 -9.94 14.57 -19.54
N ASP A 209 -9.44 15.80 -19.50
CA ASP A 209 -8.38 16.26 -20.40
C ASP A 209 -7.08 15.47 -20.17
N VAL A 210 -6.75 15.20 -18.90
CA VAL A 210 -5.60 14.35 -18.54
C VAL A 210 -5.80 12.93 -19.06
N GLN A 211 -6.99 12.35 -18.85
CA GLN A 211 -7.31 11.01 -19.33
C GLN A 211 -7.19 10.89 -20.85
N ASP A 212 -7.67 11.89 -21.59
CA ASP A 212 -7.63 11.91 -23.05
C ASP A 212 -6.21 12.18 -23.59
N HIS A 213 -5.42 13.03 -22.94
CA HIS A 213 -4.01 13.23 -23.26
C HIS A 213 -3.20 11.94 -23.09
N LEU A 214 -3.34 11.29 -21.93
CA LEU A 214 -2.65 10.03 -21.64
C LEU A 214 -3.13 8.89 -22.54
N TYR A 215 -4.42 8.87 -22.92
CA TYR A 215 -4.94 7.93 -23.91
C TYR A 215 -4.22 8.09 -25.26
N LYS A 216 -4.10 9.32 -25.77
CA LYS A 216 -3.40 9.59 -27.05
C LYS A 216 -1.96 9.12 -27.00
N LEU A 217 -1.27 9.40 -25.90
CA LEU A 217 0.13 8.98 -25.70
C LEU A 217 0.28 7.45 -25.69
N VAL A 218 -0.60 6.73 -24.98
CA VAL A 218 -0.59 5.26 -24.98
C VAL A 218 -0.87 4.73 -26.39
N MET A 219 -1.83 5.30 -27.10
CA MET A 219 -2.15 4.88 -28.47
C MET A 219 -1.03 5.18 -29.47
N GLU A 220 -0.28 6.28 -29.31
CA GLU A 220 0.91 6.59 -30.12
C GLU A 220 1.94 5.45 -30.02
N LEU A 221 2.25 5.00 -28.80
CA LEU A 221 3.15 3.87 -28.58
C LEU A 221 2.59 2.56 -29.14
N VAL A 222 1.32 2.25 -28.87
CA VAL A 222 0.68 1.00 -29.31
C VAL A 222 0.58 0.93 -30.83
N GLN A 223 0.33 2.05 -31.53
CA GLN A 223 0.12 2.06 -32.97
C GLN A 223 1.43 2.14 -33.76
N ASN A 224 2.39 2.95 -33.31
CA ASN A 224 3.59 3.25 -34.08
C ASN A 224 4.72 2.25 -33.84
N TYR A 225 4.71 1.52 -32.73
CA TYR A 225 5.74 0.54 -32.39
C TYR A 225 5.21 -0.88 -32.33
N ASN A 226 6.00 -1.83 -32.83
CA ASN A 226 5.73 -3.25 -32.69
C ASN A 226 6.36 -3.80 -31.39
N LEU A 227 5.73 -3.40 -30.28
CA LEU A 227 6.00 -3.79 -28.90
C LEU A 227 5.23 -5.06 -28.51
N ASP A 228 5.76 -5.81 -27.54
CA ASP A 228 5.06 -6.95 -26.92
C ASP A 228 4.05 -6.51 -25.87
N GLY A 229 4.26 -5.34 -25.27
CA GLY A 229 3.35 -4.80 -24.27
C GLY A 229 3.63 -3.37 -23.84
N ILE A 230 2.77 -2.89 -22.94
CA ILE A 230 2.91 -1.61 -22.23
C ILE A 230 2.89 -1.87 -20.73
N HIS A 231 3.73 -1.14 -20.01
CA HIS A 231 3.88 -1.26 -18.56
C HIS A 231 3.63 0.08 -17.87
N PHE A 232 2.59 0.17 -17.05
CA PHE A 232 2.24 1.39 -16.31
C PHE A 232 2.91 1.42 -14.94
N ASP A 233 3.63 2.49 -14.63
CA ASP A 233 4.10 2.82 -13.28
C ASP A 233 3.49 4.15 -12.83
N TYR A 234 3.53 4.44 -11.53
CA TYR A 234 2.86 5.58 -10.92
C TYR A 234 1.39 5.68 -11.35
N PHE A 235 0.76 4.53 -11.59
CA PHE A 235 -0.63 4.41 -12.02
C PHE A 235 -1.57 4.42 -10.81
N ARG A 236 -1.59 5.57 -10.14
CA ARG A 236 -2.20 5.81 -8.83
C ARG A 236 -2.22 7.31 -8.50
N TYR A 237 -2.87 7.69 -7.41
CA TYR A 237 -2.67 9.01 -6.81
C TYR A 237 -1.33 9.06 -6.02
N PRO A 238 -0.75 10.27 -5.83
CA PRO A 238 0.49 10.47 -5.08
C PRO A 238 0.42 10.09 -3.60
N GLY A 239 -0.74 10.20 -2.96
CA GLY A 239 -0.92 9.99 -1.52
C GLY A 239 -2.22 10.62 -0.98
N PRO A 240 -2.41 10.70 0.35
CA PRO A 240 -3.69 11.01 0.96
C PRO A 240 -4.00 12.51 0.93
N PHE A 241 -2.98 13.36 1.04
CA PHE A 241 -3.09 14.81 1.18
C PHE A 241 -3.27 15.52 -0.16
N VAL A 242 -3.52 14.75 -1.22
CA VAL A 242 -3.71 15.25 -2.56
C VAL A 242 -5.19 15.16 -2.88
N ASN A 243 -5.78 16.32 -3.04
CA ASN A 243 -7.06 16.44 -3.71
C ASN A 243 -6.79 16.49 -5.21
N GLY A 244 -7.71 15.95 -6.00
CA GLY A 244 -7.70 16.34 -7.39
C GLY A 244 -8.19 17.76 -7.57
N THR A 245 -9.06 17.96 -8.53
CA THR A 245 -9.83 19.20 -8.63
C THR A 245 -10.77 19.36 -7.42
N LYS A 246 -11.26 20.59 -7.17
CA LYS A 246 -12.30 20.86 -6.16
C LYS A 246 -13.54 19.97 -6.34
N SER A 247 -13.89 19.60 -7.58
CA SER A 247 -15.02 18.71 -7.89
C SER A 247 -14.73 17.24 -7.52
N SER A 248 -13.52 16.75 -7.79
CA SER A 248 -13.12 15.39 -7.40
C SER A 248 -13.12 15.21 -5.87
N LYS A 249 -12.66 16.23 -5.11
CA LYS A 249 -12.65 16.22 -3.64
C LYS A 249 -14.05 16.02 -3.07
N ARG A 250 -15.05 16.74 -3.62
CA ARG A 250 -16.46 16.62 -3.20
C ARG A 250 -17.05 15.23 -3.47
N SER A 251 -16.49 14.50 -4.42
CA SER A 251 -16.99 13.19 -4.87
C SER A 251 -16.37 12.01 -4.11
N GLY A 252 -15.29 12.24 -3.36
CA GLY A 252 -14.67 11.25 -2.46
C GLY A 252 -13.74 10.23 -3.14
N ASP A 253 -13.05 9.44 -2.31
CA ASP A 253 -11.98 8.50 -2.72
C ASP A 253 -12.49 7.37 -3.63
N ALA A 254 -13.71 6.89 -3.38
CA ALA A 254 -14.33 5.86 -4.21
C ALA A 254 -14.53 6.32 -5.66
N TYR A 255 -14.99 7.57 -5.86
CA TYR A 255 -15.12 8.15 -7.19
C TYR A 255 -13.76 8.28 -7.88
N ARG A 256 -12.76 8.81 -7.18
CA ARG A 256 -11.39 9.00 -7.69
C ARG A 256 -10.73 7.69 -8.12
N ARG A 257 -10.86 6.65 -7.31
CA ARG A 257 -10.43 5.28 -7.64
C ARG A 257 -11.13 4.74 -8.89
N GLU A 258 -12.45 4.96 -9.01
CA GLU A 258 -13.18 4.50 -10.19
C GLU A 258 -12.73 5.19 -11.48
N GLN A 259 -12.25 6.43 -11.42
CA GLN A 259 -11.70 7.11 -12.60
C GLN A 259 -10.46 6.40 -13.16
N ILE A 260 -9.57 5.93 -12.28
CA ILE A 260 -8.40 5.12 -12.66
C ILE A 260 -8.86 3.80 -13.28
N ASN A 261 -9.82 3.12 -12.64
CA ASN A 261 -10.36 1.84 -13.12
C ASN A 261 -11.04 1.99 -14.50
N ASN A 262 -11.85 3.03 -14.68
CA ASN A 262 -12.53 3.34 -15.94
C ASN A 262 -11.53 3.62 -17.07
N TRP A 263 -10.49 4.38 -16.78
CA TRP A 263 -9.44 4.67 -17.75
C TRP A 263 -8.70 3.40 -18.17
N LEU A 264 -8.30 2.54 -17.21
CA LEU A 264 -7.69 1.25 -17.52
C LEU A 264 -8.62 0.38 -18.36
N ARG A 265 -9.91 0.30 -18.00
CA ARG A 265 -10.92 -0.47 -18.74
C ARG A 265 -11.04 0.00 -20.18
N ARG A 266 -11.07 1.32 -20.41
CA ARG A 266 -11.07 1.92 -21.77
C ARG A 266 -9.83 1.49 -22.56
N ILE A 267 -8.63 1.64 -21.98
CA ILE A 267 -7.37 1.27 -22.64
C ILE A 267 -7.34 -0.22 -22.96
N TYR A 268 -7.68 -1.07 -21.99
CA TYR A 268 -7.66 -2.51 -22.16
C TYR A 268 -8.58 -2.96 -23.29
N LEU A 269 -9.82 -2.48 -23.31
CA LEU A 269 -10.79 -2.84 -24.36
C LEU A 269 -10.31 -2.40 -25.76
N VAL A 270 -9.84 -1.16 -25.90
CA VAL A 270 -9.39 -0.63 -27.19
C VAL A 270 -8.16 -1.39 -27.68
N VAL A 271 -7.14 -1.53 -26.85
CA VAL A 271 -5.88 -2.19 -27.25
C VAL A 271 -6.11 -3.66 -27.56
N LYS A 272 -6.87 -4.39 -26.72
CA LYS A 272 -7.14 -5.81 -26.96
C LYS A 272 -8.01 -6.08 -28.18
N SER A 273 -8.89 -5.13 -28.56
CA SER A 273 -9.66 -5.24 -29.80
C SER A 273 -8.79 -5.14 -31.06
N GLN A 274 -7.67 -4.41 -30.98
CA GLN A 274 -6.74 -4.19 -32.11
C GLN A 274 -5.58 -5.19 -32.11
N LYS A 275 -5.06 -5.52 -30.93
CA LYS A 275 -3.91 -6.39 -30.70
C LYS A 275 -4.21 -7.34 -29.52
N PRO A 276 -4.92 -8.45 -29.75
CA PRO A 276 -5.31 -9.39 -28.68
C PRO A 276 -4.12 -9.91 -27.86
N ASP A 277 -2.98 -10.10 -28.53
CA ASP A 277 -1.75 -10.63 -27.93
C ASP A 277 -0.90 -9.60 -27.17
N PHE A 278 -1.23 -8.32 -27.27
CA PHE A 278 -0.47 -7.23 -26.66
C PHE A 278 -0.65 -7.20 -25.14
N ILE A 279 0.43 -7.26 -24.36
CA ILE A 279 0.36 -7.35 -22.90
C ILE A 279 0.16 -5.96 -22.28
N ILE A 280 -0.80 -5.84 -21.36
CA ILE A 280 -1.00 -4.66 -20.52
C ILE A 280 -0.64 -5.03 -19.09
N SER A 281 0.36 -4.35 -18.54
CA SER A 281 0.85 -4.60 -17.18
C SER A 281 1.03 -3.32 -16.37
N ALA A 282 1.15 -3.45 -15.04
CA ALA A 282 1.39 -2.31 -14.16
C ALA A 282 2.25 -2.65 -12.94
N ALA A 283 3.15 -1.74 -12.56
CA ALA A 283 3.78 -1.73 -11.24
C ALA A 283 2.78 -1.20 -10.20
N VAL A 284 2.58 -1.97 -9.13
CA VAL A 284 1.60 -1.65 -8.08
C VAL A 284 2.26 -1.67 -6.70
N ILE A 285 1.66 -1.00 -5.72
CA ILE A 285 2.16 -1.02 -4.33
C ILE A 285 2.20 -2.47 -3.83
N GLY A 286 3.32 -2.86 -3.19
CA GLY A 286 3.54 -4.22 -2.70
C GLY A 286 2.51 -4.65 -1.65
N ASP A 287 2.13 -3.74 -0.76
CA ASP A 287 0.98 -3.88 0.12
C ASP A 287 -0.30 -3.46 -0.63
N TYR A 288 -1.14 -4.44 -0.98
CA TYR A 288 -2.38 -4.19 -1.72
C TYR A 288 -3.31 -3.22 -0.98
N TYR A 289 -3.50 -3.40 0.32
CA TYR A 289 -4.47 -2.63 1.09
C TYR A 289 -4.03 -1.17 1.21
N LEU A 290 -2.74 -0.93 1.41
CA LEU A 290 -2.16 0.41 1.32
C LEU A 290 -2.34 0.99 -0.09
N GLY A 291 -2.01 0.21 -1.13
CA GLY A 291 -2.23 0.60 -2.53
C GLY A 291 -3.66 1.07 -2.77
N ASN A 292 -4.63 0.27 -2.34
CA ASN A 292 -6.05 0.56 -2.46
C ASN A 292 -6.42 1.78 -1.60
N ARG A 293 -6.34 1.70 -0.28
CA ARG A 293 -6.97 2.69 0.61
C ARG A 293 -6.32 4.08 0.52
N VAL A 294 -5.00 4.11 0.32
CA VAL A 294 -4.19 5.33 0.43
C VAL A 294 -3.84 5.91 -0.93
N TYR A 295 -3.34 5.08 -1.85
CA TYR A 295 -2.90 5.54 -3.17
C TYR A 295 -3.99 5.46 -4.23
N LEU A 296 -5.18 5.02 -3.84
CA LEU A 296 -6.33 4.84 -4.72
C LEU A 296 -6.06 3.85 -5.88
N GLN A 297 -5.15 2.90 -5.67
CA GLN A 297 -4.70 1.90 -6.64
C GLN A 297 -5.35 0.54 -6.36
N ASP A 298 -6.44 0.23 -7.07
CA ASP A 298 -7.24 -0.98 -6.84
C ASP A 298 -6.76 -2.18 -7.68
N SER A 299 -5.51 -2.60 -7.44
CA SER A 299 -4.82 -3.56 -8.30
C SER A 299 -5.46 -4.95 -8.33
N HIS A 300 -6.08 -5.40 -7.24
CA HIS A 300 -6.79 -6.68 -7.20
C HIS A 300 -8.07 -6.62 -8.05
N ARG A 301 -8.82 -5.52 -7.99
CA ARG A 301 -10.00 -5.34 -8.85
C ARG A 301 -9.64 -5.36 -10.33
N TRP A 302 -8.47 -4.86 -10.72
CA TRP A 302 -8.01 -4.96 -12.10
C TRP A 302 -7.84 -6.41 -12.56
N LEU A 303 -7.30 -7.27 -11.69
CA LEU A 303 -7.19 -8.71 -11.93
C LEU A 303 -8.57 -9.37 -11.98
N THR A 304 -9.45 -9.06 -11.02
CA THR A 304 -10.81 -9.62 -10.92
C THR A 304 -11.68 -9.26 -12.12
N GLU A 305 -11.67 -8.00 -12.55
CA GLU A 305 -12.37 -7.55 -13.76
C GLU A 305 -11.68 -8.02 -15.05
N GLY A 306 -10.44 -8.49 -14.94
CA GLY A 306 -9.63 -8.93 -16.07
C GLY A 306 -9.25 -7.80 -17.03
N ILE A 307 -9.14 -6.57 -16.53
CA ILE A 307 -8.76 -5.36 -17.30
C ILE A 307 -7.24 -5.08 -17.25
N ILE A 308 -6.46 -6.05 -16.78
CA ILE A 308 -5.01 -6.09 -16.83
C ILE A 308 -4.55 -7.54 -17.00
N ASP A 309 -3.42 -7.76 -17.67
CA ASP A 309 -2.89 -9.10 -17.88
C ASP A 309 -1.94 -9.52 -16.75
N ILE A 310 -1.07 -8.59 -16.32
CA ILE A 310 -0.05 -8.83 -15.29
C ILE A 310 0.07 -7.63 -14.35
N ILE A 311 0.01 -7.84 -13.05
CA ILE A 311 0.50 -6.84 -12.08
C ILE A 311 1.89 -7.22 -11.56
N PHE A 312 2.68 -6.20 -11.27
CA PHE A 312 3.99 -6.30 -10.66
C PHE A 312 4.01 -5.60 -9.30
N PRO A 313 3.57 -6.27 -8.21
CA PRO A 313 3.61 -5.67 -6.88
C PRO A 313 5.04 -5.40 -6.45
N MET A 314 5.35 -4.15 -6.13
CA MET A 314 6.68 -3.73 -5.66
C MET A 314 6.90 -4.20 -4.22
N THR A 315 7.17 -5.49 -4.05
CA THR A 315 7.45 -6.15 -2.76
C THR A 315 8.86 -5.85 -2.27
N TYR A 316 9.24 -4.57 -2.27
CA TYR A 316 10.56 -4.09 -1.91
C TYR A 316 10.71 -4.10 -0.39
N THR A 317 11.04 -5.26 0.15
CA THR A 317 11.39 -5.44 1.55
C THR A 317 12.66 -6.26 1.72
N PRO A 318 13.50 -5.94 2.72
CA PRO A 318 14.58 -6.84 3.15
C PRO A 318 14.07 -8.04 3.97
N SER A 319 12.81 -8.08 4.42
CA SER A 319 12.30 -9.17 5.27
C SER A 319 11.61 -10.27 4.45
N ASN A 320 12.12 -11.50 4.56
CA ASN A 320 11.47 -12.66 3.92
C ASN A 320 10.09 -12.96 4.53
N GLN A 321 9.88 -12.65 5.82
CA GLN A 321 8.57 -12.81 6.44
C GLN A 321 7.55 -11.83 5.86
N LEU A 322 7.92 -10.54 5.74
CA LEU A 322 7.04 -9.55 5.14
C LEU A 322 6.77 -9.86 3.66
N LEU A 323 7.79 -10.31 2.92
CA LEU A 323 7.61 -10.79 1.56
C LEU A 323 6.56 -11.91 1.50
N ARG A 324 6.70 -12.97 2.31
CA ARG A 324 5.72 -14.08 2.34
C ARG A 324 4.31 -13.60 2.65
N HIS A 325 4.16 -12.62 3.54
CA HIS A 325 2.86 -12.03 3.85
C HIS A 325 2.24 -11.35 2.62
N TRP A 326 2.96 -10.43 1.96
CA TRP A 326 2.45 -9.79 0.74
C TRP A 326 2.18 -10.79 -0.39
N LEU A 327 3.03 -11.80 -0.56
CA LEU A 327 2.81 -12.87 -1.53
C LEU A 327 1.50 -13.63 -1.24
N ARG A 328 1.19 -13.97 0.01
CA ARG A 328 -0.09 -14.62 0.35
C ARG A 328 -1.28 -13.74 -0.04
N THR A 329 -1.21 -12.44 0.26
CA THR A 329 -2.28 -11.47 -0.09
C THR A 329 -2.51 -11.42 -1.61
N HIS A 330 -1.47 -11.30 -2.42
CA HIS A 330 -1.62 -11.25 -3.88
C HIS A 330 -2.06 -12.60 -4.49
N LYS A 331 -1.70 -13.72 -3.86
CA LYS A 331 -2.07 -15.07 -4.32
C LYS A 331 -3.58 -15.30 -4.34
N GLN A 332 -4.32 -14.64 -3.47
CA GLN A 332 -5.78 -14.77 -3.37
C GLN A 332 -6.51 -14.10 -4.55
N ALA A 333 -5.86 -13.22 -5.30
CA ALA A 333 -6.47 -12.37 -6.33
C ALA A 333 -6.16 -12.80 -7.78
N PHE A 334 -5.64 -14.01 -8.02
CA PHE A 334 -5.14 -14.39 -9.34
C PHE A 334 -6.18 -14.32 -10.46
N HIS A 335 -7.45 -14.69 -10.26
CA HIS A 335 -8.54 -14.54 -11.26
C HIS A 335 -8.19 -14.87 -12.74
N ASN A 336 -7.38 -15.91 -13.00
CA ASN A 336 -6.85 -16.24 -14.35
C ASN A 336 -6.02 -15.11 -15.01
N ARG A 337 -5.47 -14.22 -14.19
CA ARG A 337 -4.48 -13.19 -14.50
C ARG A 337 -3.20 -13.49 -13.75
N HIS A 338 -2.17 -12.70 -14.02
CA HIS A 338 -0.83 -12.98 -13.54
C HIS A 338 -0.36 -11.94 -12.53
N VAL A 339 0.43 -12.43 -11.58
CA VAL A 339 1.16 -11.60 -10.63
C VAL A 339 2.64 -11.97 -10.71
N CYS A 340 3.49 -10.97 -10.88
CA CYS A 340 4.94 -11.10 -10.90
C CYS A 340 5.55 -10.17 -9.83
N PRO A 341 5.80 -10.65 -8.61
CA PRO A 341 6.36 -9.82 -7.54
C PRO A 341 7.67 -9.12 -7.98
N GLY A 342 7.72 -7.82 -7.77
CA GLY A 342 8.91 -7.00 -7.97
C GLY A 342 9.82 -7.07 -6.75
N LEU A 343 11.09 -7.40 -6.96
CA LEU A 343 12.10 -7.54 -5.93
C LEU A 343 13.19 -6.47 -6.09
N MET A 344 13.60 -5.86 -4.97
CA MET A 344 14.63 -4.81 -4.94
C MET A 344 16.00 -5.40 -4.62
N VAL A 345 17.02 -4.97 -5.36
CA VAL A 345 18.42 -5.28 -5.04
C VAL A 345 18.98 -4.22 -4.09
N TYR A 346 19.14 -4.59 -2.81
CA TYR A 346 19.68 -3.71 -1.77
C TYR A 346 21.22 -3.68 -1.80
N GLN A 347 21.79 -2.48 -1.68
CA GLN A 347 23.24 -2.30 -1.54
C GLN A 347 23.73 -2.95 -0.24
N ASN A 348 24.90 -3.59 -0.26
CA ASN A 348 25.51 -4.30 0.87
C ASN A 348 24.67 -5.46 1.43
N SER A 349 23.65 -5.94 0.72
CA SER A 349 22.96 -7.16 1.11
C SER A 349 23.84 -8.38 0.84
N ALA A 350 23.83 -9.34 1.78
CA ALA A 350 24.48 -10.63 1.58
C ALA A 350 24.03 -11.24 0.25
N SER A 351 24.97 -11.74 -0.55
CA SER A 351 24.74 -12.20 -1.92
C SER A 351 23.53 -13.13 -2.05
N GLY A 352 23.26 -14.00 -1.06
CA GLY A 352 22.14 -14.95 -1.06
C GLY A 352 20.72 -14.40 -0.81
N LYS A 353 20.57 -13.11 -0.47
CA LYS A 353 19.27 -12.58 -0.02
C LYS A 353 18.21 -12.57 -1.13
N ILE A 354 18.56 -12.06 -2.31
CA ILE A 354 17.65 -12.01 -3.45
C ILE A 354 17.28 -13.43 -3.93
N ALA A 355 18.23 -14.36 -3.88
CA ALA A 355 17.99 -15.77 -4.21
C ALA A 355 17.00 -16.43 -3.25
N ALA A 356 17.10 -16.13 -1.94
CA ALA A 356 16.13 -16.59 -0.96
C ALA A 356 14.73 -16.03 -1.23
N GLN A 357 14.62 -14.75 -1.63
CA GLN A 357 13.34 -14.14 -1.99
C GLN A 357 12.72 -14.75 -3.26
N ILE A 358 13.52 -14.98 -4.31
CA ILE A 358 13.07 -15.69 -5.51
C ILE A 358 12.59 -17.10 -5.16
N THR A 359 13.29 -17.78 -4.24
CA THR A 359 12.85 -19.08 -3.73
C THR A 359 11.48 -18.99 -3.05
N GLU A 360 11.21 -17.94 -2.27
CA GLU A 360 9.88 -17.71 -1.68
C GLU A 360 8.80 -17.44 -2.74
N VAL A 361 9.11 -16.68 -3.79
CA VAL A 361 8.20 -16.45 -4.92
C VAL A 361 7.85 -17.77 -5.62
N ARG A 362 8.86 -18.60 -5.93
CA ARG A 362 8.70 -19.93 -6.55
C ARG A 362 7.87 -20.86 -5.68
N LYS A 363 8.16 -20.95 -4.37
CA LYS A 363 7.39 -21.74 -3.39
C LYS A 363 5.91 -21.36 -3.35
N ASN A 364 5.58 -20.11 -3.65
CA ASN A 364 4.19 -19.65 -3.65
C ASN A 364 3.48 -19.82 -5.02
N ASN A 365 4.14 -20.41 -6.03
CA ASN A 365 3.62 -20.68 -7.37
C ASN A 365 3.20 -19.42 -8.15
N PHE A 366 3.95 -18.33 -7.97
CA PHE A 366 3.83 -17.17 -8.87
C PHE A 366 4.45 -17.49 -10.24
N VAL A 367 3.93 -16.89 -11.30
CA VAL A 367 4.37 -17.16 -12.68
C VAL A 367 5.75 -16.58 -13.00
N GLY A 368 6.34 -15.80 -12.09
CA GLY A 368 7.68 -15.25 -12.21
C GLY A 368 7.89 -14.07 -11.29
N TYR A 369 8.96 -13.31 -11.55
CA TYR A 369 9.37 -12.15 -10.76
C TYR A 369 9.96 -11.07 -11.66
N ALA A 370 10.08 -9.86 -11.11
CA ALA A 370 10.77 -8.75 -11.74
C ALA A 370 11.84 -8.17 -10.84
N ILE A 371 13.00 -7.82 -11.39
CA ILE A 371 14.11 -7.24 -10.62
C ILE A 371 14.19 -5.73 -10.86
N PHE A 372 14.17 -4.97 -9.76
CA PHE A 372 14.45 -3.54 -9.76
C PHE A 372 15.86 -3.28 -9.19
N SER A 373 16.82 -2.80 -9.98
CA SER A 373 16.76 -2.42 -11.41
C SER A 373 18.05 -2.80 -12.14
N TYR A 374 18.10 -2.62 -13.47
CA TYR A 374 19.29 -2.84 -14.30
C TYR A 374 20.56 -2.22 -13.69
N GLN A 375 20.53 -0.93 -13.33
CA GLN A 375 21.68 -0.23 -12.76
C GLN A 375 22.22 -0.86 -11.46
N ARG A 376 21.37 -1.54 -10.68
CA ARG A 376 21.78 -2.22 -9.44
C ARG A 376 22.52 -3.53 -9.69
N LEU A 377 22.18 -4.22 -10.78
CA LEU A 377 22.83 -5.46 -11.21
C LEU A 377 24.04 -5.21 -12.11
N PHE A 378 24.01 -4.13 -12.86
CA PHE A 378 24.99 -3.79 -13.88
C PHE A 378 25.50 -2.34 -13.73
N PRO A 379 26.08 -1.95 -12.57
CA PRO A 379 26.67 -0.63 -12.44
C PRO A 379 27.78 -0.47 -13.48
N ASN A 380 27.76 0.64 -14.22
CA ASN A 380 28.64 0.86 -15.38
C ASN A 380 28.55 -0.26 -16.44
N GLN A 381 27.40 -0.91 -16.54
CA GLN A 381 27.10 -2.01 -17.47
C GLN A 381 27.95 -3.29 -17.24
N LEU A 382 28.58 -3.42 -16.07
CA LEU A 382 29.35 -4.59 -15.64
C LEU A 382 28.59 -5.38 -14.56
N PRO A 383 28.56 -6.72 -14.61
CA PRO A 383 27.78 -7.52 -13.66
C PRO A 383 28.34 -7.46 -12.24
N THR A 384 27.45 -7.35 -11.25
CA THR A 384 27.78 -7.57 -9.84
C THR A 384 27.77 -9.04 -9.45
N GLU A 385 28.22 -9.37 -8.24
CA GLU A 385 28.04 -10.71 -7.64
C GLU A 385 26.57 -11.14 -7.59
N GLN A 386 25.65 -10.22 -7.31
CA GLN A 386 24.22 -10.52 -7.33
C GLN A 386 23.74 -10.88 -8.75
N ALA A 387 24.23 -10.20 -9.78
CA ALA A 387 23.90 -10.53 -11.16
C ALA A 387 24.41 -11.93 -11.54
N LEU A 388 25.64 -12.26 -11.16
CA LEU A 388 26.23 -13.59 -11.39
C LEU A 388 25.43 -14.68 -10.67
N MET A 389 25.07 -14.48 -9.41
CA MET A 389 24.22 -15.42 -8.67
C MET A 389 22.84 -15.58 -9.33
N LEU A 390 22.19 -14.49 -9.75
CA LEU A 390 20.90 -14.56 -10.43
C LEU A 390 20.98 -15.41 -11.70
N LYS A 391 22.08 -15.31 -12.44
CA LYS A 391 22.33 -16.13 -13.63
C LYS A 391 22.41 -17.63 -13.28
N GLU A 392 23.09 -17.98 -12.20
CA GLU A 392 23.24 -19.38 -11.77
C GLU A 392 21.91 -20.02 -11.36
N ILE A 393 21.04 -19.28 -10.67
CA ILE A 393 19.75 -19.79 -10.18
C ILE A 393 18.61 -19.72 -11.22
N SER A 394 18.89 -19.14 -12.39
CA SER A 394 17.93 -18.98 -13.50
C SER A 394 18.26 -20.00 -14.58
N GLN A 395 17.37 -20.97 -14.83
CA GLN A 395 17.63 -21.95 -15.89
C GLN A 395 17.58 -21.30 -17.28
N PRO A 396 18.52 -21.67 -18.17
CA PRO A 396 18.70 -21.05 -19.49
C PRO A 396 17.65 -21.44 -20.52
N ASP A 397 16.71 -22.34 -20.18
CA ASP A 397 15.66 -22.76 -21.10
C ASP A 397 14.76 -21.56 -21.44
N PHE A 398 15.11 -20.93 -22.55
CA PHE A 398 14.34 -19.86 -23.17
C PHE A 398 13.07 -20.52 -23.71
N VAL A 399 12.02 -20.48 -22.91
CA VAL A 399 10.66 -20.75 -23.37
C VAL A 399 10.01 -19.37 -23.51
N PRO A 400 9.43 -19.03 -24.69
CA PRO A 400 8.65 -17.81 -24.83
C PRO A 400 7.66 -17.75 -23.67
N VAL A 401 7.57 -16.58 -23.03
CA VAL A 401 6.57 -16.36 -21.98
C VAL A 401 5.24 -16.97 -22.49
N PRO A 402 4.55 -17.81 -21.71
CA PRO A 402 3.36 -18.52 -22.15
C PRO A 402 2.43 -17.53 -22.84
N ASN A 403 1.60 -17.94 -23.79
CA ASN A 403 0.69 -17.00 -24.45
C ASN A 403 -0.34 -16.44 -23.44
N ILE A 404 0.08 -15.42 -22.66
CA ILE A 404 -0.62 -14.82 -21.52
C ILE A 404 -1.92 -14.16 -21.97
N SER A 405 -1.95 -13.80 -23.24
CA SER A 405 -3.04 -13.09 -23.90
C SER A 405 -4.29 -13.92 -24.12
N ARG A 406 -4.25 -15.25 -23.98
CA ARG A 406 -5.43 -16.09 -24.16
C ARG A 406 -6.18 -16.21 -22.84
N PRO A 407 -7.24 -15.41 -22.58
CA PRO A 407 -8.17 -15.76 -21.53
C PRO A 407 -8.62 -17.21 -21.80
N ASN A 408 -8.66 -18.03 -20.76
CA ASN A 408 -9.23 -19.37 -20.86
C ASN A 408 -10.56 -19.25 -21.62
N ARG A 409 -10.67 -19.88 -22.81
CA ARG A 409 -11.78 -19.77 -23.79
C ARG A 409 -13.19 -19.99 -23.23
N ARG A 410 -13.33 -20.32 -21.95
CA ARG A 410 -14.59 -20.52 -21.23
C ARG A 410 -15.15 -19.28 -20.56
N LEU A 411 -14.42 -18.17 -20.53
CA LEU A 411 -14.98 -16.88 -20.12
C LEU A 411 -14.92 -15.96 -21.33
N ASN A 412 -15.95 -16.04 -22.16
CA ASN A 412 -16.41 -14.82 -22.82
C ASN A 412 -16.46 -13.75 -21.72
N PRO A 413 -15.93 -12.53 -21.93
CA PRO A 413 -16.30 -11.45 -21.06
C PRO A 413 -17.82 -11.43 -21.10
N VAL A 414 -18.48 -11.74 -19.99
CA VAL A 414 -19.92 -11.52 -19.88
C VAL A 414 -20.05 -10.01 -19.82
N PHE A 415 -19.95 -9.38 -20.99
CA PHE A 415 -20.47 -8.07 -21.22
C PHE A 415 -21.98 -8.23 -21.05
N GLY A 416 -22.47 -8.01 -19.84
CA GLY A 416 -23.88 -7.70 -19.70
C GLY A 416 -24.12 -6.46 -20.56
N GLU A 417 -24.95 -6.57 -21.59
CA GLU A 417 -25.73 -5.41 -22.02
C GLU A 417 -26.24 -4.73 -20.75
N ILE A 418 -26.09 -3.41 -20.64
CA ILE A 418 -26.88 -2.65 -19.66
C ILE A 418 -28.34 -2.75 -20.15
N LYS A 419 -29.01 -3.84 -19.78
CA LYS A 419 -30.43 -4.02 -19.95
C LYS A 419 -31.11 -3.40 -18.72
N ILE A 420 -31.80 -2.29 -18.95
CA ILE A 420 -32.76 -1.76 -17.99
C ILE A 420 -33.93 -2.73 -17.99
N PHE A 421 -34.03 -3.57 -16.95
CA PHE A 421 -35.16 -4.47 -16.77
C PHE A 421 -36.26 -3.80 -15.95
N PRO A 422 -37.55 -4.00 -16.32
CA PRO A 422 -38.65 -3.69 -15.42
C PRO A 422 -38.61 -4.64 -14.22
N ALA A 423 -38.93 -4.12 -13.04
CA ALA A 423 -38.87 -4.84 -11.77
C ALA A 423 -39.69 -6.15 -11.80
N CYS A 424 -39.04 -7.29 -11.49
CA CYS A 424 -39.73 -8.53 -11.17
C CYS A 424 -39.36 -8.97 -9.74
N THR A 425 -40.35 -9.48 -9.02
CA THR A 425 -40.19 -9.97 -7.64
C THR A 425 -39.83 -11.45 -7.69
N ILE A 426 -38.70 -11.85 -7.09
CA ILE A 426 -38.32 -13.25 -6.92
C ILE A 426 -38.49 -13.63 -5.45
N GLN A 427 -39.25 -14.69 -5.17
CA GLN A 427 -39.38 -15.31 -3.85
C GLN A 427 -38.57 -16.62 -3.79
N ASN A 428 -37.94 -16.85 -2.63
CA ASN A 428 -37.30 -18.08 -2.15
C ASN A 428 -36.07 -18.58 -2.95
N LEU A 429 -34.87 -18.35 -2.42
CA LEU A 429 -33.61 -18.98 -2.88
C LEU A 429 -32.95 -19.75 -1.72
N CYS A 430 -32.64 -21.03 -1.95
CA CYS A 430 -31.72 -21.86 -1.16
C CYS A 430 -30.37 -21.93 -1.88
N PHE A 431 -29.26 -21.78 -1.16
CA PHE A 431 -27.90 -21.90 -1.73
C PHE A 431 -27.34 -23.32 -1.55
N GLN A 432 -26.78 -23.89 -2.60
CA GLN A 432 -26.07 -25.18 -2.59
C GLN A 432 -24.59 -24.91 -2.92
N THR A 433 -23.69 -25.22 -1.99
CA THR A 433 -22.24 -25.03 -2.18
C THR A 433 -21.68 -26.19 -3.02
N GLY A 434 -21.21 -25.87 -4.22
CA GLY A 434 -20.50 -26.81 -5.10
C GLY A 434 -19.09 -27.14 -4.58
N GLU A 435 -18.65 -28.36 -4.88
CA GLU A 435 -17.47 -29.07 -4.38
C GLU A 435 -16.18 -28.22 -4.32
N MET A 436 -15.78 -27.85 -3.09
CA MET A 436 -14.41 -27.53 -2.70
C MET A 436 -13.82 -28.73 -1.95
N PRO A 437 -12.49 -28.94 -1.95
CA PRO A 437 -11.87 -29.95 -1.10
C PRO A 437 -12.25 -29.66 0.36
N LYS A 438 -12.67 -30.70 1.07
CA LYS A 438 -13.26 -30.67 2.42
C LYS A 438 -12.46 -29.81 3.41
N VAL A 439 -12.79 -28.53 3.50
CA VAL A 439 -12.67 -27.72 4.71
C VAL A 439 -14.09 -27.29 5.03
N HIS A 440 -14.72 -28.02 5.95
CA HIS A 440 -16.07 -27.76 6.42
C HIS A 440 -16.04 -26.56 7.38
N VAL A 441 -16.10 -25.33 6.86
CA VAL A 441 -16.61 -24.21 7.65
C VAL A 441 -18.00 -23.90 7.12
N PRO A 442 -19.08 -24.27 7.83
CA PRO A 442 -20.41 -23.81 7.47
C PRO A 442 -20.44 -22.27 7.61
N PHE A 443 -21.10 -21.58 6.69
CA PHE A 443 -21.40 -20.15 6.84
C PHE A 443 -22.92 -20.01 6.79
N LYS A 444 -23.48 -19.12 7.61
CA LYS A 444 -24.90 -18.73 7.50
C LYS A 444 -24.98 -17.26 7.09
N VAL A 445 -25.85 -16.97 6.13
CA VAL A 445 -26.24 -15.61 5.74
C VAL A 445 -27.29 -15.14 6.74
N ALA A 446 -27.00 -14.13 7.57
CA ALA A 446 -27.93 -13.75 8.64
C ALA A 446 -29.02 -12.76 8.21
N CYS A 447 -28.85 -11.97 7.15
CA CYS A 447 -29.94 -11.13 6.61
C CYS A 447 -29.65 -10.59 5.20
N THR A 448 -30.71 -10.07 4.56
CA THR A 448 -30.65 -9.17 3.40
C THR A 448 -31.22 -7.82 3.81
N LEU A 449 -30.48 -6.73 3.63
CA LEU A 449 -30.98 -5.37 3.83
C LEU A 449 -31.86 -4.95 2.63
N LYS A 450 -33.18 -4.80 2.85
CA LYS A 450 -34.09 -4.10 1.93
C LYS A 450 -34.34 -2.69 2.48
N THR A 451 -33.90 -1.67 1.76
CA THR A 451 -34.22 -0.27 2.11
C THR A 451 -35.69 0.03 1.78
N THR A 452 -36.51 0.33 2.78
CA THR A 452 -37.89 0.78 2.62
C THR A 452 -37.97 2.29 2.41
N SER A 453 -37.39 2.82 1.35
CA SER A 453 -37.70 4.19 0.90
C SER A 453 -38.23 4.16 -0.52
N ALA A 454 -39.55 4.05 -0.62
CA ALA A 454 -40.29 4.31 -1.85
C ALA A 454 -40.27 5.82 -2.13
N SER A 455 -39.19 6.34 -2.70
CA SER A 455 -39.19 7.60 -3.45
C SER A 455 -37.87 7.81 -4.16
N ASN A 456 -37.92 7.56 -5.47
CA ASN A 456 -37.16 8.18 -6.55
C ASN A 456 -35.62 8.06 -6.57
N LEU A 457 -35.17 7.32 -7.58
CA LEU A 457 -33.95 7.54 -8.38
C LEU A 457 -32.66 7.69 -7.57
N LEU A 458 -32.14 6.54 -7.10
CA LEU A 458 -30.73 6.16 -6.94
C LEU A 458 -30.69 4.98 -5.96
N SER A 459 -30.89 3.74 -6.44
CA SER A 459 -30.69 2.55 -5.60
C SER A 459 -30.13 1.40 -6.43
N GLU A 460 -28.81 1.40 -6.64
CA GLU A 460 -28.11 0.11 -6.67
C GLU A 460 -28.28 -0.47 -5.27
N ASP A 461 -29.16 -1.46 -5.13
CA ASP A 461 -29.49 -2.11 -3.87
C ASP A 461 -28.23 -2.74 -3.28
N TYR A 462 -27.67 -2.12 -2.24
CA TYR A 462 -26.64 -2.73 -1.42
C TYR A 462 -27.25 -3.93 -0.70
N GLN A 463 -27.00 -5.13 -1.19
CA GLN A 463 -27.28 -6.35 -0.44
C GLN A 463 -26.13 -6.57 0.54
N VAL A 464 -26.30 -6.07 1.76
CA VAL A 464 -25.41 -6.41 2.88
C VAL A 464 -25.75 -7.84 3.31
N PHE A 465 -24.81 -8.76 3.15
CA PHE A 465 -24.92 -10.12 3.66
C PHE A 465 -24.02 -10.26 4.86
N LEU A 466 -24.61 -10.48 6.04
CA LEU A 466 -23.85 -10.84 7.23
C LEU A 466 -23.35 -12.27 7.06
N LEU A 467 -22.05 -12.45 6.79
CA LEU A 467 -21.39 -13.74 6.93
C LEU A 467 -20.81 -13.84 8.34
N TRP A 468 -20.98 -15.01 8.94
CA TRP A 468 -20.41 -15.31 10.25
C TRP A 468 -19.78 -16.69 10.25
N ASP A 469 -18.75 -16.87 11.07
CA ASP A 469 -18.09 -18.16 11.30
C ASP A 469 -18.98 -19.03 12.21
N THR A 470 -19.32 -20.25 11.75
CA THR A 470 -20.14 -21.19 12.52
C THR A 470 -19.35 -22.06 13.50
N SER A 471 -18.04 -21.84 13.64
CA SER A 471 -17.24 -22.47 14.70
C SER A 471 -17.68 -22.06 16.12
N ARG A 472 -18.57 -21.05 16.24
CA ARG A 472 -19.20 -20.61 17.49
C ARG A 472 -20.71 -20.46 17.26
N TYR A 473 -21.55 -20.99 18.16
CA TYR A 473 -22.94 -21.34 17.87
C TYR A 473 -23.96 -20.21 18.17
N PHE A 474 -24.86 -19.94 17.22
CA PHE A 474 -26.19 -19.39 17.45
C PHE A 474 -27.12 -20.57 17.21
N SER A 475 -27.88 -20.95 18.23
CA SER A 475 -28.79 -22.09 18.15
C SER A 475 -29.95 -21.85 17.19
N HIS A 476 -30.33 -20.58 16.92
CA HIS A 476 -31.48 -20.22 16.08
C HIS A 476 -31.27 -18.92 15.28
N PRO A 477 -31.90 -18.75 14.10
CA PRO A 477 -31.91 -17.48 13.37
C PRO A 477 -32.55 -16.37 14.21
N GLN A 478 -31.85 -15.25 14.42
CA GLN A 478 -32.40 -14.08 15.08
C GLN A 478 -32.74 -12.98 14.07
N ARG A 479 -33.89 -12.33 14.28
CA ARG A 479 -34.30 -11.15 13.51
C ARG A 479 -33.79 -9.93 14.26
N ILE A 480 -32.83 -9.20 13.67
CA ILE A 480 -32.19 -8.04 14.29
C ILE A 480 -32.70 -6.77 13.64
N LYS A 481 -33.18 -5.83 14.46
CA LYS A 481 -33.67 -4.53 13.99
C LYS A 481 -32.53 -3.53 13.82
N MET A 482 -32.03 -3.40 12.59
CA MET A 482 -30.98 -2.46 12.22
C MET A 482 -31.55 -1.06 11.90
N GLN A 483 -30.99 -0.03 12.52
CA GLN A 483 -31.19 1.38 12.20
C GLN A 483 -30.01 1.92 11.38
N ARG A 484 -30.29 2.59 10.28
CA ARG A 484 -29.26 3.22 9.44
C ARG A 484 -28.72 4.46 10.17
N ILE A 485 -27.40 4.53 10.39
CA ILE A 485 -26.76 5.66 11.11
C ILE A 485 -26.47 6.82 10.16
N PHE A 486 -26.09 6.53 8.90
CA PHE A 486 -25.70 7.55 7.92
C PHE A 486 -26.38 7.42 6.55
N ASN A 487 -26.68 8.57 5.93
CA ASN A 487 -27.14 8.72 4.56
C ASN A 487 -26.10 9.46 3.71
N ASN A 488 -24.99 8.80 3.39
CA ASN A 488 -24.05 9.26 2.35
C ASN A 488 -23.98 8.20 1.24
N LYS A 489 -23.89 8.65 -0.02
CA LYS A 489 -23.94 7.84 -1.25
C LYS A 489 -22.82 6.79 -1.36
N HIS A 490 -21.78 6.82 -0.52
CA HIS A 490 -20.56 6.02 -0.70
C HIS A 490 -20.12 5.18 0.50
N THR A 491 -20.73 5.35 1.68
CA THR A 491 -20.43 4.55 2.89
C THR A 491 -21.73 4.40 3.70
N GLN A 492 -22.12 3.17 4.00
CA GLN A 492 -23.32 2.89 4.80
C GLN A 492 -22.90 2.23 6.12
N ALA A 493 -23.21 2.88 7.25
CA ALA A 493 -23.10 2.27 8.57
C ALA A 493 -24.50 2.01 9.13
N PHE A 494 -24.64 0.85 9.75
CA PHE A 494 -25.87 0.41 10.39
C PHE A 494 -25.59 0.15 11.87
N THR A 495 -26.50 0.58 12.73
CA THR A 495 -26.53 0.23 14.15
C THR A 495 -27.72 -0.66 14.41
N THR A 496 -27.79 -1.31 15.56
CA THR A 496 -28.98 -2.02 16.04
C THR A 496 -29.23 -1.60 17.48
N THR A 497 -30.49 -1.30 17.80
CA THR A 497 -30.93 -1.04 19.19
C THR A 497 -31.14 -2.34 19.96
N GLU A 498 -31.22 -3.46 19.26
CA GLU A 498 -31.27 -4.79 19.85
C GLU A 498 -29.83 -5.28 20.05
N ALA A 499 -29.47 -5.55 21.32
CA ALA A 499 -28.23 -6.22 21.63
C ALA A 499 -28.21 -7.54 20.84
N ILE A 500 -27.25 -7.69 19.93
CA ILE A 500 -26.90 -9.01 19.40
C ILE A 500 -26.24 -9.69 20.58
N VAL A 501 -27.00 -10.37 21.43
CA VAL A 501 -26.47 -11.11 22.56
C VAL A 501 -25.84 -12.36 21.97
N PRO A 502 -24.51 -12.44 21.81
CA PRO A 502 -23.93 -13.73 21.54
C PRO A 502 -24.01 -14.44 22.89
N GLU A 503 -24.65 -15.60 22.96
CA GLU A 503 -24.24 -16.55 23.98
C GLU A 503 -22.82 -17.00 23.61
N LEU A 504 -21.77 -16.13 23.67
CA LEU A 504 -20.34 -16.45 23.61
C LEU A 504 -19.40 -15.22 23.54
N LYS A 505 -18.17 -15.47 24.01
CA LYS A 505 -16.96 -14.64 24.04
C LYS A 505 -16.59 -14.05 22.66
N SER A 506 -16.05 -12.82 22.70
CA SER A 506 -15.48 -11.99 21.62
C SER A 506 -15.03 -12.71 20.34
N GLY A 507 -15.40 -12.16 19.17
CA GLY A 507 -14.81 -12.56 17.88
C GLY A 507 -15.72 -12.61 16.64
N ALA A 508 -17.00 -12.24 16.71
CA ALA A 508 -17.85 -12.29 15.51
C ALA A 508 -17.45 -11.20 14.48
N GLN A 509 -17.08 -11.61 13.27
CA GLN A 509 -16.81 -10.71 12.14
C GLN A 509 -18.09 -10.46 11.34
N VAL A 510 -18.24 -9.24 10.83
CA VAL A 510 -19.35 -8.86 9.96
C VAL A 510 -18.77 -8.33 8.65
N MET A 511 -19.15 -8.99 7.56
CA MET A 511 -18.74 -8.66 6.20
C MET A 511 -19.92 -8.02 5.46
N ALA A 512 -19.65 -7.09 4.55
CA ALA A 512 -20.63 -6.58 3.61
C ALA A 512 -20.12 -6.72 2.17
N PHE A 513 -21.02 -6.94 1.23
CA PHE A 513 -20.68 -7.24 -0.16
C PHE A 513 -21.27 -6.18 -1.10
N ARG A 514 -20.52 -5.85 -2.14
CA ARG A 514 -20.93 -4.91 -3.17
C ARG A 514 -21.47 -5.68 -4.39
N SER A 515 -22.75 -6.04 -4.31
CA SER A 515 -23.58 -6.67 -5.35
C SER A 515 -23.24 -8.12 -5.72
N ILE A 516 -24.28 -8.96 -5.75
CA ILE A 516 -24.27 -10.25 -6.43
C ILE A 516 -25.02 -10.04 -7.75
N ALA A 517 -24.33 -10.10 -8.88
CA ALA A 517 -25.00 -10.12 -10.18
C ALA A 517 -25.66 -11.50 -10.36
N TYR A 518 -26.99 -11.54 -10.33
CA TYR A 518 -27.77 -12.73 -10.64
C TYR A 518 -28.09 -12.74 -12.15
N THR A 519 -27.81 -13.85 -12.83
CA THR A 519 -28.55 -14.22 -14.04
C THR A 519 -29.34 -15.50 -13.76
N LYS A 520 -30.54 -15.59 -14.33
CA LYS A 520 -31.59 -16.62 -14.13
C LYS A 520 -31.02 -18.02 -13.80
N ASN A 521 -30.81 -18.27 -12.50
CA ASN A 521 -30.43 -19.54 -11.85
C ASN A 521 -28.93 -19.87 -11.69
N THR A 522 -27.99 -18.92 -11.84
CA THR A 522 -26.57 -19.20 -11.50
C THR A 522 -25.89 -18.04 -10.78
N LEU A 523 -25.22 -18.33 -9.65
CA LEU A 523 -24.33 -17.42 -8.93
C LEU A 523 -23.04 -17.27 -9.75
N ILE A 524 -22.72 -16.07 -10.27
CA ILE A 524 -21.57 -15.89 -11.17
C ILE A 524 -20.25 -15.61 -10.42
N THR A 525 -20.28 -15.19 -9.16
CA THR A 525 -19.05 -14.81 -8.43
C THR A 525 -18.71 -15.79 -7.30
N LYS A 526 -17.49 -16.33 -7.35
CA LYS A 526 -16.77 -16.77 -6.14
C LYS A 526 -16.47 -15.51 -5.35
N ILE A 527 -17.09 -15.37 -4.18
CA ILE A 527 -16.75 -14.31 -3.21
C ILE A 527 -15.29 -14.53 -2.79
N ILE A 528 -14.43 -13.53 -2.98
CA ILE A 528 -13.07 -13.52 -2.44
C ILE A 528 -12.85 -12.34 -1.50
N ALA A 529 -11.78 -12.37 -0.69
CA ALA A 529 -11.53 -11.38 0.36
C ALA A 529 -11.52 -9.92 -0.11
N SER A 530 -11.20 -9.65 -1.38
CA SER A 530 -11.24 -8.29 -1.96
C SER A 530 -12.66 -7.75 -2.19
N ASP A 531 -13.68 -8.62 -2.25
CA ASP A 531 -15.09 -8.24 -2.42
C ASP A 531 -15.76 -7.90 -1.07
N VAL A 532 -15.05 -8.15 0.03
CA VAL A 532 -15.48 -7.92 1.40
C VAL A 532 -15.17 -6.49 1.79
N GLN A 533 -16.21 -5.68 1.99
CA GLN A 533 -16.09 -4.46 2.79
C GLN A 533 -16.37 -4.80 4.25
N PHE A 534 -15.43 -4.48 5.13
CA PHE A 534 -15.67 -4.56 6.57
C PHE A 534 -16.68 -3.47 6.95
N VAL A 535 -17.87 -3.90 7.38
CA VAL A 535 -18.84 -3.01 8.02
C VAL A 535 -18.72 -3.25 9.51
N PRO A 536 -18.06 -2.36 10.26
CA PRO A 536 -18.02 -2.50 11.71
C PRO A 536 -19.45 -2.40 12.25
N ILE A 537 -19.97 -3.48 12.84
CA ILE A 537 -21.17 -3.38 13.69
C ILE A 537 -20.71 -2.82 15.02
N LEU A 538 -21.12 -1.58 15.28
CA LEU A 538 -20.81 -0.90 16.53
C LEU A 538 -21.89 -1.23 17.56
N PRO A 539 -21.52 -1.72 18.74
CA PRO A 539 -22.44 -1.71 19.88
C PRO A 539 -22.85 -0.27 20.16
N PHE A 540 -24.16 -0.02 20.34
CA PHE A 540 -24.69 1.30 20.70
C PHE A 540 -24.13 1.82 22.05
N SER A 541 -23.42 0.98 22.80
CA SER A 541 -22.78 1.28 24.08
C SER A 541 -21.26 1.52 24.00
N SER A 542 -20.65 1.50 22.81
CA SER A 542 -19.23 1.88 22.67
C SER A 542 -19.11 3.40 22.84
N PRO A 543 -18.11 3.92 23.58
CA PRO A 543 -17.86 5.35 23.64
C PRO A 543 -17.65 5.88 22.22
N SER A 544 -18.52 6.78 21.77
CA SER A 544 -18.37 7.41 20.46
C SER A 544 -17.20 8.40 20.56
N PHE A 545 -16.22 8.25 19.68
CA PHE A 545 -15.20 9.28 19.51
C PHE A 545 -15.65 10.22 18.40
N ARG A 546 -15.78 11.50 18.72
CA ARG A 546 -16.09 12.53 17.74
C ARG A 546 -14.83 13.29 17.34
N GLN A 547 -14.63 13.44 16.03
CA GLN A 547 -13.56 14.29 15.51
C GLN A 547 -13.82 15.76 15.85
N LEU A 548 -12.79 16.45 16.36
CA LEU A 548 -12.83 17.89 16.55
C LEU A 548 -12.40 18.56 15.22
N SER A 549 -13.29 19.34 14.60
CA SER A 549 -13.04 19.99 13.32
C SER A 549 -12.10 21.21 13.41
N GLY A 550 -11.31 21.43 12.35
CA GLY A 550 -10.45 22.62 12.17
C GLY A 550 -8.98 22.25 11.95
N PRO A 551 -8.17 23.10 11.28
CA PRO A 551 -6.74 22.86 11.16
C PRO A 551 -6.10 22.88 12.56
N TRP A 552 -5.61 21.74 13.02
CA TRP A 552 -4.87 21.64 14.28
C TRP A 552 -3.41 21.36 13.98
N GLY A 553 -2.53 22.24 14.47
CA GLY A 553 -1.10 22.12 14.24
C GLY A 553 -0.62 22.51 12.85
N PRO A 554 0.71 22.67 12.71
CA PRO A 554 1.37 22.80 11.41
C PRO A 554 1.33 21.48 10.63
N LEU A 555 1.63 21.57 9.33
CA LEU A 555 1.98 20.42 8.51
C LEU A 555 3.36 19.91 8.94
N ILE A 556 3.48 18.63 9.29
CA ILE A 556 4.70 18.01 9.81
C ILE A 556 5.22 16.99 8.79
N PRO A 557 6.28 17.34 8.03
CA PRO A 557 6.98 16.43 7.13
C PRO A 557 7.63 15.30 7.94
N GLY A 558 7.77 14.11 7.38
CA GLY A 558 8.37 12.96 8.07
C GLY A 558 7.76 12.54 9.41
N ALA A 559 6.55 12.96 9.80
CA ALA A 559 5.97 12.60 11.09
C ALA A 559 5.88 11.07 11.26
N ASN A 560 6.52 10.53 12.29
CA ASN A 560 6.58 9.08 12.52
C ASN A 560 5.95 8.64 13.84
N SER A 561 6.20 9.36 14.93
CA SER A 561 5.70 9.03 16.27
C SER A 561 5.20 10.26 17.00
N ILE A 562 4.22 10.07 17.89
CA ILE A 562 3.60 11.10 18.72
C ILE A 562 3.51 10.65 20.18
N ALA A 563 3.80 11.56 21.10
CA ALA A 563 3.60 11.35 22.53
C ALA A 563 3.08 12.62 23.22
N LEU A 564 2.34 12.40 24.30
CA LEU A 564 1.81 13.48 25.13
C LEU A 564 2.69 13.69 26.37
N ASP A 565 3.11 14.94 26.58
CA ASP A 565 3.58 15.45 27.86
C ASP A 565 2.34 15.90 28.67
N GLU A 566 2.08 15.20 29.78
CA GLU A 566 0.90 15.40 30.63
C GLU A 566 1.05 16.54 31.65
N GLU A 567 2.16 17.28 31.63
CA GLU A 567 2.29 18.51 32.41
C GLU A 567 1.23 19.53 32.01
N LYS A 568 0.85 20.44 32.92
CA LYS A 568 -0.04 21.56 32.57
C LYS A 568 0.80 22.81 32.27
N PRO A 569 0.68 23.43 31.08
CA PRO A 569 -0.15 23.03 29.94
C PRO A 569 0.47 21.86 29.14
N ALA A 570 -0.39 20.94 28.66
CA ALA A 570 0.04 19.73 27.97
C ALA A 570 0.73 20.07 26.65
N LYS A 571 1.80 19.35 26.34
CA LYS A 571 2.54 19.49 25.09
C LYS A 571 2.53 18.18 24.32
N ILE A 572 2.59 18.29 23.01
CA ILE A 572 2.55 17.16 22.09
C ILE A 572 3.87 17.11 21.36
N TRP A 573 4.58 16.00 21.54
CA TRP A 573 5.90 15.77 21.00
C TRP A 573 5.80 14.84 19.80
N LEU A 574 6.44 15.23 18.71
CA LEU A 574 6.36 14.57 17.42
C LEU A 574 7.77 14.38 16.86
N THR A 575 8.07 13.19 16.36
CA THR A 575 9.31 12.94 15.63
C THR A 575 9.11 13.17 14.14
N SER A 576 10.03 13.90 13.51
CA SER A 576 10.08 14.09 12.06
C SER A 576 11.40 13.53 11.50
N PHE A 577 11.32 12.37 10.83
CA PHE A 577 12.52 11.76 10.25
C PHE A 577 12.99 12.50 8.99
N SER A 578 12.07 13.02 8.18
CA SER A 578 12.42 13.70 6.92
C SER A 578 13.13 15.04 7.15
N CYS A 579 12.82 15.73 8.25
CA CYS A 579 13.42 17.03 8.58
C CYS A 579 14.52 16.94 9.64
N ASP A 580 14.84 15.74 10.15
CA ASP A 580 15.79 15.53 11.25
C ASP A 580 15.47 16.38 12.49
N GLU A 581 14.20 16.41 12.92
CA GLU A 581 13.77 17.28 14.02
C GLU A 581 12.70 16.67 14.92
N ILE A 582 12.60 17.21 16.15
CA ILE A 582 11.49 16.94 17.06
C ILE A 582 10.62 18.19 17.12
N VAL A 583 9.36 18.05 16.71
CA VAL A 583 8.35 19.11 16.75
C VAL A 583 7.60 19.01 18.08
N VAL A 584 7.40 20.14 18.76
CA VAL A 584 6.72 20.21 20.05
C VAL A 584 5.63 21.26 19.92
N LEU A 585 4.39 20.82 20.05
CA LEU A 585 3.21 21.67 19.97
C LEU A 585 2.63 21.87 21.37
N ASP A 586 2.10 23.04 21.64
CA ASP A 586 1.26 23.26 22.81
C ASP A 586 -0.17 22.71 22.59
N SER A 587 -1.01 22.78 23.63
CA SER A 587 -2.42 22.36 23.56
C SER A 587 -3.26 23.09 22.49
N SER A 588 -2.83 24.27 22.01
CA SER A 588 -3.48 25.01 20.93
C SER A 588 -3.07 24.50 19.53
N GLY A 589 -2.00 23.72 19.45
CA GLY A 589 -1.38 23.29 18.19
C GLY A 589 -0.30 24.26 17.70
N THR A 590 0.10 25.26 18.50
CA THR A 590 1.17 26.19 18.14
C THR A 590 2.52 25.58 18.54
N PRO A 591 3.60 25.74 17.73
CA PRO A 591 4.93 25.32 18.15
C PRO A 591 5.33 25.97 19.49
N ALA A 592 5.81 25.14 20.42
CA ALA A 592 6.37 25.62 21.68
C ALA A 592 7.62 26.47 21.43
N PHE A 593 7.97 27.35 22.37
CA PHE A 593 9.07 28.32 22.20
C PHE A 593 10.45 27.69 21.92
N PHE A 594 10.65 26.41 22.24
CA PHE A 594 11.88 25.65 21.98
C PHE A 594 11.74 24.67 20.81
N SER A 595 10.63 24.71 20.07
CA SER A 595 10.38 23.89 18.89
C SER A 595 10.81 24.63 17.61
N PRO A 596 11.30 23.93 16.57
CA PRO A 596 11.68 22.52 16.55
C PRO A 596 13.08 22.26 17.15
N LEU A 597 13.28 21.07 17.72
CA LEU A 597 14.58 20.65 18.24
C LEU A 597 15.37 19.90 17.16
N ARG A 598 16.32 20.61 16.54
CA ARG A 598 17.33 20.04 15.61
C ARG A 598 18.66 19.75 16.29
N THR A 599 18.93 20.41 17.41
CA THR A 599 20.11 20.20 18.24
C THR A 599 19.71 20.40 19.68
N VAL A 600 20.00 19.41 20.52
CA VAL A 600 19.69 19.44 21.96
C VAL A 600 20.97 19.68 22.75
N ARG A 601 20.91 20.52 23.78
CA ARG A 601 22.07 20.92 24.60
C ARG A 601 21.80 20.69 26.07
N ASN A 602 22.80 20.20 26.80
CA ASN A 602 22.72 20.07 28.26
C ASN A 602 23.15 21.38 28.96
N SER A 603 23.17 21.37 30.30
CA SER A 603 23.60 22.53 31.11
C SER A 603 25.09 22.85 30.98
N THR A 604 25.93 21.90 30.59
CA THR A 604 27.39 22.06 30.46
C THR A 604 27.84 22.43 29.03
N GLY A 605 26.91 22.60 28.10
CA GLY A 605 27.19 22.96 26.70
C GLY A 605 27.38 21.79 25.73
N LYS A 606 27.34 20.53 26.20
CA LYS A 606 27.33 19.33 25.34
C LYS A 606 26.11 19.36 24.42
N SER A 607 26.35 19.34 23.12
CA SER A 607 25.33 19.36 22.07
C SER A 607 25.22 18.03 21.33
N ILE A 608 24.00 17.57 21.05
CA ILE A 608 23.74 16.44 20.17
C ILE A 608 22.82 16.90 19.05
N THR A 609 23.25 16.70 17.80
CA THR A 609 22.40 16.91 16.64
C THR A 609 21.37 15.79 16.56
N VAL A 610 20.11 16.16 16.45
CA VAL A 610 19.02 15.23 16.19
C VAL A 610 19.10 14.83 14.72
N ARG A 611 19.05 13.53 14.47
CA ARG A 611 19.07 12.91 13.14
C ARG A 611 18.19 11.67 13.19
N ASN A 612 17.38 11.46 12.17
CA ASN A 612 16.39 10.40 12.04
C ASN A 612 15.70 10.08 13.38
N PRO A 613 14.99 11.03 14.01
CA PRO A 613 14.21 10.72 15.21
C PRO A 613 13.09 9.74 14.83
N LEU A 614 13.06 8.59 15.50
CA LEU A 614 12.20 7.47 15.16
C LEU A 614 10.97 7.45 16.06
N SER A 615 11.16 7.28 17.37
CA SER A 615 10.07 7.17 18.34
C SER A 615 10.26 8.10 19.53
N VAL A 616 9.15 8.53 20.13
CA VAL A 616 9.12 9.37 21.32
C VAL A 616 8.12 8.79 22.33
N ALA A 617 8.50 8.78 23.61
CA ALA A 617 7.59 8.44 24.69
C ALA A 617 7.81 9.33 25.92
N ARG A 618 6.77 9.44 26.74
CA ARG A 618 6.80 10.14 28.01
C ARG A 618 7.58 9.34 29.03
N GLY A 619 8.64 9.92 29.58
CA GLY A 619 9.37 9.38 30.71
C GLY A 619 8.88 9.93 32.05
N VAL A 620 9.63 9.63 33.11
CA VAL A 620 9.37 10.12 34.48
C VAL A 620 10.07 11.46 34.73
N ASN A 621 9.66 12.20 35.77
CA ASN A 621 10.34 13.41 36.26
C ASN A 621 10.56 14.49 35.18
N HIS A 622 9.49 14.85 34.46
CA HIS A 622 9.50 15.91 33.44
C HIS A 622 10.49 15.61 32.31
N THR A 623 10.38 14.40 31.74
CA THR A 623 11.29 13.95 30.69
C THR A 623 10.54 13.28 29.55
N MET A 624 10.97 13.58 28.33
CA MET A 624 10.64 12.84 27.11
C MET A 624 11.84 12.00 26.68
N VAL A 625 11.60 10.73 26.37
CA VAL A 625 12.62 9.82 25.85
C VAL A 625 12.45 9.73 24.34
N VAL A 626 13.51 10.01 23.59
CA VAL A 626 13.50 9.97 22.12
C VAL A 626 14.57 9.01 21.63
N ALA A 627 14.17 8.04 20.81
CA ALA A 627 15.09 7.21 20.05
C ALA A 627 15.39 7.87 18.71
N HIS A 628 16.67 7.95 18.37
CA HIS A 628 17.08 8.53 17.10
C HIS A 628 18.39 7.93 16.57
N TYR A 629 18.63 8.12 15.28
CA TYR A 629 19.83 7.63 14.62
C TYR A 629 20.65 8.77 14.00
N ASN A 630 21.80 9.04 14.59
CA ASN A 630 22.86 9.84 13.97
C ASN A 630 23.96 8.90 13.46
N ASN A 631 25.24 9.17 13.73
CA ASN A 631 26.33 8.24 13.43
C ASN A 631 26.18 6.88 14.15
N ALA A 632 25.37 6.80 15.20
CA ALA A 632 25.00 5.57 15.91
C ALA A 632 23.59 5.71 16.51
N PRO A 633 22.88 4.59 16.75
CA PRO A 633 21.61 4.59 17.47
C PRO A 633 21.78 5.06 18.92
N GLN A 634 20.90 5.94 19.39
CA GLN A 634 20.96 6.45 20.77
C GLN A 634 19.59 6.91 21.30
N LEU A 635 19.48 6.93 22.62
CA LEU A 635 18.36 7.50 23.38
C LEU A 635 18.74 8.88 23.93
N LEU A 636 17.79 9.81 23.86
CA LEU A 636 17.88 11.15 24.45
C LEU A 636 16.82 11.30 25.54
N TRP A 637 17.22 11.79 26.72
CA TRP A 637 16.32 12.21 27.77
C TRP A 637 16.24 13.74 27.76
N LEU A 638 15.11 14.28 27.31
CA LEU A 638 14.89 15.72 27.14
C LEU A 638 13.97 16.24 28.23
N ASP A 639 14.27 17.40 28.83
CA ASP A 639 13.37 18.06 29.77
C ASP A 639 12.12 18.55 29.03
N SER A 640 10.94 18.10 29.46
CA SER A 640 9.66 18.37 28.79
C SER A 640 9.28 19.86 28.80
N ARG A 641 9.87 20.66 29.70
CA ARG A 641 9.54 22.08 29.89
C ARG A 641 10.31 23.01 28.97
N ASN A 642 11.51 22.61 28.54
CA ASN A 642 12.43 23.48 27.81
C ASN A 642 13.26 22.80 26.70
N GLY A 643 13.10 21.49 26.49
CA GLY A 643 13.81 20.74 25.44
C GLY A 643 15.31 20.50 25.71
N ARG A 644 15.83 20.83 26.89
CA ARG A 644 17.25 20.62 27.22
C ARG A 644 17.57 19.16 27.41
N LEU A 645 18.75 18.76 26.94
CA LEU A 645 19.27 17.40 27.13
C LEU A 645 19.64 17.20 28.61
N LYS A 646 19.02 16.23 29.27
CA LYS A 646 19.42 15.77 30.60
C LYS A 646 20.56 14.75 30.49
N TYR A 647 20.37 13.72 29.68
CA TYR A 647 21.34 12.64 29.47
C TYR A 647 21.10 11.92 28.12
N SER A 648 22.08 11.13 27.67
CA SER A 648 22.03 10.35 26.43
C SER A 648 22.72 9.00 26.62
N ALA A 649 22.17 7.92 26.07
CA ALA A 649 22.74 6.57 26.09
C ALA A 649 22.81 6.01 24.66
N ARG A 650 23.88 5.29 24.33
CA ARG A 650 24.00 4.60 23.04
C ARG A 650 23.26 3.27 23.09
N LEU A 651 22.72 2.86 21.94
CA LEU A 651 22.21 1.51 21.71
C LEU A 651 23.15 0.78 20.75
N ASP A 652 23.25 -0.53 20.90
CA ASP A 652 23.99 -1.44 20.02
C ASP A 652 23.11 -2.09 18.93
N PHE A 653 21.80 -1.82 18.96
CA PHE A 653 20.82 -2.20 17.94
C PHE A 653 20.07 -0.98 17.38
N TYR A 654 19.38 -1.17 16.25
CA TYR A 654 18.55 -0.12 15.64
C TYR A 654 17.15 -0.09 16.28
N PRO A 655 16.72 1.01 16.91
CA PRO A 655 15.42 1.06 17.56
C PRO A 655 14.28 1.27 16.56
N GLY A 656 13.15 0.59 16.74
CA GLY A 656 11.92 0.76 15.94
C GLY A 656 10.90 1.70 16.60
N ASP A 657 10.29 1.25 17.69
CA ASP A 657 9.33 1.98 18.52
C ASP A 657 9.67 1.77 20.01
N LEU A 658 9.25 2.69 20.88
CA LEU A 658 9.55 2.63 22.30
C LEU A 658 8.37 3.05 23.18
N SER A 659 8.31 2.48 24.38
CA SER A 659 7.37 2.85 25.44
C SER A 659 8.10 2.88 26.78
N VAL A 660 7.57 3.63 27.75
CA VAL A 660 8.18 3.80 29.07
C VAL A 660 7.14 3.58 30.15
N ASP A 661 7.47 2.80 31.18
CA ASP A 661 6.57 2.56 32.32
C ASP A 661 6.62 3.71 33.34
N GLY A 662 5.74 3.68 34.33
CA GLY A 662 5.65 4.72 35.37
C GLY A 662 6.85 4.79 36.32
N ARG A 663 7.75 3.80 36.28
CA ARG A 663 9.02 3.77 37.04
C ARG A 663 10.20 4.25 36.19
N GLY A 664 10.00 4.44 34.89
CA GLY A 664 11.00 4.92 33.94
C GLY A 664 11.79 3.81 33.23
N PHE A 665 11.39 2.54 33.35
CA PHE A 665 11.96 1.48 32.51
C PHE A 665 11.53 1.67 31.06
N ILE A 666 12.46 1.45 30.14
CA ILE A 666 12.30 1.73 28.72
C ILE A 666 12.20 0.40 27.99
N TYR A 667 11.15 0.25 27.20
CA TYR A 667 10.86 -0.93 26.41
C TYR A 667 10.97 -0.53 24.96
N ILE A 668 11.76 -1.27 24.17
CA ILE A 668 12.11 -0.84 22.82
C ILE A 668 12.16 -2.04 21.87
N ILE A 669 11.46 -1.95 20.75
CA ILE A 669 11.55 -2.98 19.72
C ILE A 669 12.77 -2.71 18.84
N GLU A 670 13.42 -3.76 18.38
CA GLU A 670 14.46 -3.65 17.36
C GLU A 670 13.82 -3.52 15.97
N ALA A 671 14.30 -2.58 15.16
CA ALA A 671 13.76 -2.29 13.84
C ALA A 671 13.95 -3.48 12.89
N GLU A 672 12.89 -3.83 12.15
CA GLU A 672 12.87 -4.95 11.19
C GLU A 672 13.22 -6.33 11.79
N SER A 673 13.09 -6.46 13.12
CA SER A 673 13.42 -7.65 13.90
C SER A 673 12.19 -8.15 14.65
N ASP A 674 12.21 -9.41 15.08
CA ASP A 674 11.23 -9.98 16.02
C ASP A 674 11.65 -9.75 17.48
N VAL A 675 12.74 -9.03 17.72
CA VAL A 675 13.35 -8.81 19.01
C VAL A 675 12.86 -7.51 19.67
N TRP A 676 12.71 -7.51 20.99
CA TRP A 676 12.48 -6.32 21.80
C TRP A 676 13.23 -6.38 23.13
N HIS A 677 13.58 -5.21 23.66
CA HIS A 677 14.50 -5.03 24.76
C HIS A 677 13.86 -4.28 25.93
N VAL A 678 14.40 -4.50 27.14
CA VAL A 678 14.07 -3.75 28.35
C VAL A 678 15.33 -3.11 28.94
N LEU A 679 15.30 -1.80 29.11
CA LEU A 679 16.38 -1.01 29.66
C LEU A 679 15.93 -0.31 30.94
N ASN A 680 16.87 -0.13 31.87
CA ASN A 680 16.66 0.68 33.06
C ASN A 680 16.56 2.18 32.70
N PRO A 681 16.15 3.05 33.64
CA PRO A 681 16.02 4.50 33.39
C PRO A 681 17.32 5.22 32.97
N ARG A 682 18.48 4.55 33.07
CA ARG A 682 19.79 5.07 32.62
C ARG A 682 20.19 4.56 31.22
N GLY A 683 19.35 3.75 30.58
CA GLY A 683 19.62 3.17 29.26
C GLY A 683 20.56 1.97 29.31
N GLN A 684 20.61 1.22 30.41
CA GLN A 684 21.33 -0.05 30.48
C GLN A 684 20.34 -1.20 30.33
N GLU A 685 20.63 -2.14 29.43
CA GLU A 685 19.80 -3.33 29.23
C GLU A 685 19.74 -4.22 30.47
N LEU A 686 18.54 -4.74 30.77
CA LEU A 686 18.30 -5.64 31.89
C LEU A 686 18.61 -7.09 31.51
N GLU A 687 19.05 -7.88 32.47
CA GLU A 687 19.21 -9.33 32.31
C GLU A 687 17.84 -9.99 32.05
N GLY A 688 17.78 -10.93 31.09
CA GLY A 688 16.55 -11.56 30.61
C GLY A 688 15.98 -10.90 29.35
N SER A 689 16.36 -9.65 29.08
CA SER A 689 16.27 -9.03 27.75
C SER A 689 17.43 -9.51 26.85
N PRO A 690 17.23 -9.70 25.53
CA PRO A 690 16.01 -9.38 24.78
C PRO A 690 15.05 -10.55 24.56
N PHE A 691 13.79 -10.21 24.27
CA PHE A 691 12.67 -11.13 24.05
C PHE A 691 12.28 -11.21 22.58
N ARG A 692 11.66 -12.32 22.15
CA ARG A 692 11.22 -12.55 20.76
C ARG A 692 9.71 -12.60 20.64
N GLY A 693 9.13 -11.82 19.72
CA GLY A 693 7.69 -11.81 19.38
C GLY A 693 7.29 -12.85 18.32
N GLY A 694 8.25 -13.50 17.66
CA GLY A 694 8.00 -14.50 16.61
C GLY A 694 7.67 -13.92 15.23
N GLU A 695 7.42 -12.61 15.14
CA GLU A 695 7.24 -11.87 13.89
C GLU A 695 7.88 -10.49 13.95
N VAL A 696 8.02 -9.81 12.80
CA VAL A 696 8.61 -8.45 12.75
C VAL A 696 7.79 -7.47 13.60
N ASN A 697 8.36 -7.00 14.69
CA ASN A 697 7.76 -6.05 15.62
C ASN A 697 7.59 -4.66 14.96
N GLN A 698 6.55 -3.92 15.33
CA GLN A 698 6.20 -2.63 14.73
C GLN A 698 5.82 -1.54 15.72
N GLY A 699 5.14 -1.89 16.81
CA GLY A 699 4.73 -0.96 17.84
C GLY A 699 4.77 -1.60 19.22
N ILE A 700 4.97 -0.78 20.24
CA ILE A 700 5.03 -1.24 21.63
C ILE A 700 4.24 -0.32 22.56
N ALA A 701 3.46 -0.91 23.45
CA ALA A 701 2.77 -0.19 24.52
C ALA A 701 2.94 -0.92 25.85
N VAL A 702 3.14 -0.17 26.93
CA VAL A 702 3.44 -0.73 28.26
C VAL A 702 2.59 -0.05 29.32
N SER A 703 1.95 -0.85 30.17
CA SER A 703 1.14 -0.34 31.28
C SER A 703 1.99 0.49 32.26
N SER A 704 1.36 1.40 32.98
CA SER A 704 2.08 2.29 33.92
C SER A 704 2.80 1.53 35.04
N ASP A 705 2.33 0.35 35.43
CA ASP A 705 2.99 -0.53 36.40
C ASP A 705 4.11 -1.41 35.80
N GLY A 706 4.28 -1.39 34.47
CA GLY A 706 5.26 -2.18 33.73
C GLY A 706 4.95 -3.67 33.66
N ARG A 707 3.73 -4.10 34.04
CA ARG A 707 3.37 -5.52 34.08
C ARG A 707 2.88 -6.07 32.74
N HIS A 708 2.24 -5.23 31.94
CA HIS A 708 1.68 -5.61 30.65
C HIS A 708 2.45 -4.93 29.53
N VAL A 709 3.04 -5.73 28.65
CA VAL A 709 3.75 -5.27 27.45
C VAL A 709 3.00 -5.80 26.23
N TYR A 710 2.61 -4.90 25.34
CA TYR A 710 1.90 -5.21 24.10
C TYR A 710 2.80 -4.91 22.92
N ILE A 711 2.95 -5.86 21.99
CA ILE A 711 3.82 -5.74 20.81
C ILE A 711 3.00 -6.03 19.56
N SER A 712 2.88 -5.06 18.65
CA SER A 712 2.27 -5.28 17.34
C SER A 712 3.30 -5.83 16.36
N SER A 713 2.85 -6.70 15.44
CA SER A 713 3.67 -7.19 14.35
C SER A 713 3.21 -6.63 13.00
N ARG A 714 4.09 -6.70 12.01
CA ARG A 714 3.82 -6.32 10.62
C ARG A 714 2.91 -7.33 9.88
N ALA A 715 2.63 -8.47 10.50
CA ALA A 715 1.95 -9.62 9.90
C ALA A 715 0.82 -10.17 10.77
N CYS A 716 0.15 -9.32 11.56
CA CYS A 716 -1.08 -9.65 12.28
C CYS A 716 -2.25 -9.87 11.29
N VAL A 717 -2.22 -11.00 10.57
CA VAL A 717 -3.36 -11.60 9.88
C VAL A 717 -3.35 -13.09 10.23
N GLU A 718 -4.54 -13.61 10.51
CA GLU A 718 -4.85 -14.99 10.93
C GLU A 718 -3.75 -16.00 10.59
N LYS A 719 -3.05 -16.49 11.62
CA LYS A 719 -2.27 -17.73 11.53
C LYS A 719 -3.24 -18.89 11.19
N GLU A 720 -2.73 -19.99 10.63
CA GLU A 720 -3.54 -21.15 10.21
C GLU A 720 -4.40 -21.77 11.35
N ASP A 721 -4.13 -21.41 12.61
CA ASP A 721 -4.83 -21.78 13.84
C ASP A 721 -5.80 -20.69 14.37
N GLY A 722 -5.98 -19.59 13.64
CA GLY A 722 -6.94 -18.53 13.96
C GLY A 722 -6.50 -17.59 15.09
N GLN A 723 -5.23 -17.62 15.53
CA GLN A 723 -4.70 -16.67 16.52
C GLN A 723 -3.56 -15.84 15.92
N ALA A 724 -3.89 -14.68 15.38
CA ALA A 724 -2.93 -13.60 15.15
C ALA A 724 -3.51 -12.28 15.69
N GLY A 725 -2.69 -11.52 16.41
CA GLY A 725 -3.09 -10.33 17.12
C GLY A 725 -1.86 -9.59 17.67
N VAL A 726 -2.08 -8.59 18.51
CA VAL A 726 -1.01 -7.91 19.24
C VAL A 726 -0.49 -8.85 20.33
N HIS A 727 0.81 -9.16 20.32
CA HIS A 727 1.42 -10.04 21.31
C HIS A 727 1.31 -9.43 22.70
N HIS A 728 0.79 -10.19 23.65
CA HIS A 728 0.65 -9.74 25.03
C HIS A 728 1.63 -10.48 25.92
N TRP A 729 2.47 -9.73 26.62
CA TRP A 729 3.44 -10.25 27.57
C TRP A 729 3.10 -9.76 28.96
N ILE A 730 3.16 -10.66 29.93
CA ILE A 730 2.99 -10.34 31.35
C ILE A 730 4.29 -10.64 32.07
N GLY A 731 4.68 -9.73 32.96
CA GLY A 731 5.94 -9.88 33.67
C GLY A 731 6.22 -8.75 34.63
N GLU A 732 7.48 -8.62 35.02
CA GLU A 732 7.94 -7.50 35.82
C GLU A 732 9.44 -7.25 35.65
N CYS A 733 9.83 -6.00 35.90
CA CYS A 733 11.22 -5.62 36.08
C CYS A 733 11.53 -5.52 37.58
N TYR A 734 12.55 -6.24 38.04
CA TYR A 734 13.05 -6.19 39.40
C TYR A 734 14.56 -6.01 39.42
N ARG A 735 15.03 -4.90 40.01
CA ARG A 735 16.44 -4.49 40.01
C ARG A 735 17.01 -4.45 38.59
N ASN A 736 17.91 -5.38 38.26
CA ASN A 736 18.58 -5.48 36.96
C ASN A 736 18.04 -6.62 36.08
N HIS A 737 16.92 -7.26 36.46
CA HIS A 737 16.33 -8.35 35.69
C HIS A 737 14.95 -7.97 35.14
N ALA A 738 14.65 -8.45 33.94
CA ALA A 738 13.34 -8.42 33.30
C ALA A 738 12.88 -9.86 33.06
N ASN A 739 11.71 -10.22 33.57
CA ASN A 739 11.11 -11.54 33.35
C ASN A 739 9.72 -11.36 32.75
N PHE A 740 9.56 -11.77 31.51
CA PHE A 740 8.29 -11.70 30.78
C PHE A 740 7.99 -13.03 30.11
N TYR A 741 6.70 -13.38 30.08
CA TYR A 741 6.20 -14.52 29.33
C TYR A 741 4.98 -14.09 28.52
N GLN A 742 4.85 -14.67 27.32
CA GLN A 742 3.73 -14.38 26.44
C GLN A 742 2.47 -15.06 26.98
N VAL A 743 1.35 -14.33 26.93
CA VAL A 743 0.01 -14.80 27.23
C VAL A 743 -0.85 -14.74 25.96
N ALA A 744 -2.16 -14.94 26.08
CA ALA A 744 -3.06 -14.86 24.93
C ALA A 744 -2.91 -13.52 24.20
N ASP A 745 -2.75 -13.56 22.88
CA ASP A 745 -2.62 -12.36 22.06
C ASP A 745 -3.94 -11.58 22.01
N VAL A 746 -3.85 -10.25 21.88
CA VAL A 746 -5.00 -9.37 21.75
C VAL A 746 -5.48 -9.37 20.30
N PRO A 747 -6.76 -9.69 20.01
CA PRO A 747 -7.26 -9.68 18.63
C PRO A 747 -7.15 -8.32 17.95
N ALA A 748 -6.57 -8.30 16.74
CA ALA A 748 -6.47 -7.12 15.87
C ALA A 748 -6.66 -7.55 14.40
N PHE A 749 -7.16 -6.64 13.55
CA PHE A 749 -7.37 -6.94 12.12
C PHE A 749 -6.10 -6.85 11.30
N ASP A 750 -5.32 -5.81 11.57
CA ASP A 750 -4.02 -5.55 10.97
C ASP A 750 -3.32 -4.51 11.84
N THR A 751 -2.05 -4.71 12.14
CA THR A 751 -1.22 -3.71 12.82
C THR A 751 -0.01 -3.29 12.00
N SER A 752 0.03 -3.66 10.70
CA SER A 752 1.06 -3.40 9.69
C SER A 752 2.07 -2.33 10.09
N ILE A 753 1.77 -1.07 9.85
CA ILE A 753 2.58 0.07 10.29
C ILE A 753 1.92 0.80 11.47
N GLY A 754 0.99 0.17 12.17
CA GLY A 754 0.25 0.78 13.28
C GLY A 754 1.00 0.64 14.60
N ALA A 755 1.20 1.77 15.28
CA ALA A 755 1.72 1.81 16.64
C ALA A 755 0.63 1.45 17.66
N LEU A 756 1.09 1.18 18.87
CA LEU A 756 0.26 0.89 20.03
C LEU A 756 0.41 2.01 21.06
N LYS A 757 -0.66 2.33 21.76
CA LYS A 757 -0.59 3.13 23.00
C LYS A 757 -1.53 2.61 24.05
N ILE A 758 -1.22 2.91 25.30
CA ILE A 758 -2.05 2.58 26.44
C ILE A 758 -2.31 3.82 27.27
N ASP A 759 -3.56 4.00 27.73
CA ASP A 759 -3.91 5.05 28.68
C ASP A 759 -3.73 4.59 30.14
N ARG A 760 -3.98 5.48 31.10
CA ARG A 760 -3.84 5.16 32.53
C ARG A 760 -4.88 4.17 33.06
N GLU A 761 -5.97 3.96 32.33
CA GLU A 761 -6.99 2.95 32.65
C GLU A 761 -6.61 1.58 32.08
N ASN A 762 -5.42 1.46 31.47
CA ASN A 762 -4.95 0.29 30.73
C ASN A 762 -5.82 -0.06 29.51
N ASN A 763 -6.46 0.93 28.90
CA ASN A 763 -7.09 0.75 27.59
C ASN A 763 -6.01 0.83 26.51
N LEU A 764 -5.89 -0.22 25.71
CA LEU A 764 -4.95 -0.33 24.60
C LEU A 764 -5.61 0.20 23.32
N TYR A 765 -4.95 1.17 22.71
CA TYR A 765 -5.27 1.77 21.42
C TYR A 765 -4.36 1.14 20.36
N ILE A 766 -4.97 0.41 19.44
CA ILE A 766 -4.29 -0.34 18.39
C ILE A 766 -4.58 0.38 17.07
N CYS A 767 -3.57 0.99 16.47
CA CYS A 767 -3.72 1.56 15.14
C CYS A 767 -3.83 0.42 14.11
N GLU A 768 -4.88 0.44 13.29
CA GLU A 768 -5.15 -0.55 12.23
C GLU A 768 -5.11 0.15 10.85
N PRO A 769 -3.92 0.36 10.25
CA PRO A 769 -3.75 1.19 9.06
C PRO A 769 -4.54 0.70 7.85
N VAL A 770 -4.58 -0.62 7.63
CA VAL A 770 -5.30 -1.25 6.51
C VAL A 770 -6.80 -0.97 6.56
N VAL A 771 -7.38 -0.94 7.75
CA VAL A 771 -8.83 -0.71 7.94
C VAL A 771 -9.13 0.78 8.19
N GLY A 772 -8.10 1.58 8.48
CA GLY A 772 -8.17 2.97 8.88
C GLY A 772 -9.03 3.21 10.10
N ALA A 773 -8.76 2.44 11.14
CA ALA A 773 -9.39 2.58 12.43
C ALA A 773 -8.32 2.52 13.52
N ILE A 774 -8.68 3.00 14.70
CA ILE A 774 -7.94 2.71 15.92
C ILE A 774 -8.90 1.91 16.79
N ARG A 775 -8.55 0.65 17.05
CA ARG A 775 -9.31 -0.20 17.96
C ARG A 775 -8.93 0.14 19.39
N VAL A 776 -9.92 0.22 20.27
CA VAL A 776 -9.72 0.42 21.71
C VAL A 776 -10.19 -0.82 22.44
N VAL A 777 -9.29 -1.47 23.18
CA VAL A 777 -9.60 -2.65 24.00
C VAL A 777 -9.18 -2.42 25.44
N ASN A 778 -9.83 -3.08 26.40
CA ASN A 778 -9.40 -3.07 27.80
C ASN A 778 -8.30 -4.11 28.06
N SER A 779 -7.78 -4.13 29.30
CA SER A 779 -6.78 -5.10 29.78
C SER A 779 -7.22 -6.56 29.71
N GLY A 780 -8.53 -6.83 29.68
CA GLY A 780 -9.13 -8.16 29.46
C GLY A 780 -9.40 -8.48 27.99
N HIS A 781 -8.79 -7.74 27.06
CA HIS A 781 -8.91 -7.88 25.60
C HIS A 781 -10.33 -7.68 25.06
N SER A 782 -11.22 -7.10 25.86
CA SER A 782 -12.58 -6.80 25.43
C SER A 782 -12.59 -5.50 24.64
N LEU A 783 -13.22 -5.52 23.48
CA LEU A 783 -13.43 -4.34 22.64
C LEU A 783 -14.26 -3.30 23.39
N LEU A 784 -13.69 -2.12 23.57
CA LEU A 784 -14.39 -0.95 24.11
C LEU A 784 -15.03 -0.14 22.99
N GLY A 785 -14.31 0.09 21.89
CA GLY A 785 -14.81 0.83 20.75
C GLY A 785 -13.77 1.02 19.66
N PHE A 786 -14.10 1.90 18.71
CA PHE A 786 -13.22 2.29 17.62
C PHE A 786 -13.18 3.80 17.47
N ILE A 787 -12.02 4.31 17.10
CA ILE A 787 -11.87 5.62 16.48
C ILE A 787 -11.81 5.38 14.99
N TYR A 788 -12.81 5.84 14.26
CA TYR A 788 -12.94 5.67 12.81
C TYR A 788 -13.60 6.94 12.27
N GLY A 789 -13.34 7.26 11.00
CA GLY A 789 -13.52 8.65 10.57
C GLY A 789 -14.89 9.03 10.01
N ASP A 790 -15.33 10.26 10.33
CA ASP A 790 -16.61 10.85 9.93
C ASP A 790 -16.48 11.93 8.83
N ASN A 791 -15.42 12.77 8.83
CA ASN A 791 -14.92 13.59 7.71
C ASN A 791 -13.72 14.50 8.15
N PRO A 792 -12.49 14.29 7.66
CA PRO A 792 -12.08 13.24 6.74
C PRO A 792 -11.97 11.88 7.46
N PRO A 793 -12.20 10.78 6.73
CA PRO A 793 -12.01 9.44 7.29
C PRO A 793 -10.55 9.21 7.71
N LEU A 794 -10.31 8.44 8.77
CA LEU A 794 -8.97 7.93 9.06
C LEU A 794 -8.52 7.01 7.90
N ARG A 795 -7.35 7.28 7.32
CA ARG A 795 -6.84 6.61 6.11
C ARG A 795 -5.79 5.55 6.40
N ALA A 796 -4.76 5.88 7.17
CA ALA A 796 -3.79 4.94 7.72
C ALA A 796 -3.24 5.51 9.03
N PRO A 797 -3.99 5.38 10.17
CA PRO A 797 -3.49 5.80 11.46
C PRO A 797 -2.17 5.09 11.77
N ARG A 798 -1.12 5.87 11.99
CA ARG A 798 0.25 5.40 12.25
C ARG A 798 0.53 5.35 13.73
N ASP A 799 0.26 6.43 14.43
CA ASP A 799 0.50 6.52 15.86
C ASP A 799 -0.58 7.40 16.50
N VAL A 800 -0.75 7.24 17.79
CA VAL A 800 -1.77 7.92 18.57
C VAL A 800 -1.14 8.45 19.85
N ALA A 801 -1.66 9.54 20.40
CA ALA A 801 -1.34 9.97 21.75
C ALA A 801 -2.64 10.24 22.48
N VAL A 802 -2.76 9.71 23.69
CA VAL A 802 -4.00 9.72 24.45
C VAL A 802 -3.78 10.54 25.72
N CYS A 803 -4.70 11.45 26.02
CA CYS A 803 -4.69 12.15 27.30
C CYS A 803 -4.88 11.16 28.45
N PRO A 804 -4.30 11.42 29.64
CA PRO A 804 -4.34 10.47 30.75
C PRO A 804 -5.74 10.06 31.22
N ASN A 805 -6.77 10.85 30.91
CA ASN A 805 -8.17 10.57 31.20
C ASN A 805 -8.94 9.94 30.02
N GLY A 806 -8.26 9.59 28.92
CA GLY A 806 -8.84 9.01 27.71
C GLY A 806 -9.80 9.93 26.93
N GLN A 807 -9.99 11.18 27.35
CA GLN A 807 -11.01 12.06 26.77
C GLN A 807 -10.60 12.68 25.45
N LEU A 808 -9.31 12.98 25.27
CA LEU A 808 -8.77 13.57 24.06
C LEU A 808 -7.73 12.63 23.47
N VAL A 809 -7.85 12.39 22.17
CA VAL A 809 -6.97 11.53 21.41
C VAL A 809 -6.42 12.29 20.22
N TYR A 810 -5.10 12.26 20.06
CA TYR A 810 -4.36 12.87 18.96
C TYR A 810 -3.89 11.77 18.04
N VAL A 811 -4.24 11.84 16.76
CA VAL A 811 -3.93 10.79 15.79
C VAL A 811 -2.98 11.33 14.74
N LEU A 812 -1.84 10.66 14.58
CA LEU A 812 -1.01 10.75 13.41
C LEU A 812 -1.56 9.81 12.35
N ASP A 813 -2.33 10.34 11.41
CA ASP A 813 -2.79 9.62 10.23
C ASP A 813 -1.80 9.87 9.09
N THR A 814 -1.03 8.85 8.70
CA THR A 814 0.07 9.03 7.75
C THR A 814 -0.25 8.57 6.35
N GLY A 815 -1.48 8.12 6.09
CA GLY A 815 -2.09 7.63 4.85
C GLY A 815 -1.35 7.69 3.50
N GLY A 816 -0.04 7.50 3.39
CA GLY A 816 0.76 7.55 2.16
C GLY A 816 1.93 8.55 2.06
N LEU A 817 2.41 9.15 3.16
CA LEU A 817 3.60 10.01 3.32
C LEU A 817 3.33 11.53 3.39
N THR A 818 4.26 12.16 4.09
CA THR A 818 4.22 13.44 4.78
C THR A 818 4.21 14.65 3.83
N PRO A 819 3.96 15.89 4.28
CA PRO A 819 3.63 16.31 5.64
C PRO A 819 2.20 15.98 6.07
N VAL A 820 2.02 15.70 7.37
CA VAL A 820 0.72 15.37 7.97
C VAL A 820 0.31 16.44 8.98
N ARG A 821 -0.99 16.63 9.20
CA ARG A 821 -1.49 17.33 10.39
C ARG A 821 -1.97 16.28 11.39
N VAL A 822 -1.83 16.59 12.67
CA VAL A 822 -2.37 15.75 13.73
C VAL A 822 -3.88 15.97 13.81
N GLN A 823 -4.64 14.88 13.80
CA GLN A 823 -6.08 14.93 13.97
C GLN A 823 -6.45 14.84 15.44
N ARG A 824 -7.49 15.56 15.87
CA ARG A 824 -7.98 15.52 17.26
C ARG A 824 -9.34 14.86 17.35
N TRP A 825 -9.49 14.03 18.36
CA TRP A 825 -10.68 13.26 18.65
C TRP A 825 -11.04 13.45 20.12
N LYS A 826 -12.34 13.48 20.42
CA LYS A 826 -12.86 13.56 21.78
C LYS A 826 -13.80 12.39 22.04
N ARG A 827 -13.61 11.71 23.16
CA ARG A 827 -14.53 10.67 23.68
C ARG A 827 -15.82 11.37 24.16
N GLU A 828 -16.96 10.94 23.64
CA GLU A 828 -18.31 11.40 24.03
C GLU A 828 -18.90 10.58 25.17
#